data_AF-A0A3F3Q844-F1
#
_entry.id   AF-A0A3F3Q844-F1
#
_cell.length_a   1.000
_cell.length_b   1.000
_cell.length_c   1.000
_cell.angle_alpha   90.00
_cell.angle_beta   90.00
_cell.angle_gamma   90.00
#
_symmetry.space_group_name_H-M   'P 1'
#
loop_
_entity.id
_entity.type
_entity.pdbx_description
1 polymer ?
#
loop_
_entity_poly.entity_id
_entity_poly.type
_entity_poly.pdbx_seq_one_letter_code
_entity_poly.pdbx_strand_id
1 'polypeptide(L)'
;MFISLNVLAAPAVFIAAAVATVPTHVPATGDTQSDDTTVFFENDGNWTSHGTKPSALFVNTPSSYAGANAVCAEQNETLLSCEEYVNFENLFSYQQYLGRITTDQLFWSSCSSSSPTSWRGVVQSSTNSSSDLPFLCTNSAPLVDKVDTDYSGFPRVNVTYNDTTFEGMRDHMAFRFAGIRFAQPPTGDLRFQPAQPWNHTISYVNATSYGPACLQFGYFEGNSYGLNPWGNSEDCLFLNVWTPHIPSSDSLNPDNGKPVMVWIYGGGDTQGSAADSTFDGASLASRSDVVVVSFNYRVNIFGLLALDDGELNGNYMMTDKIQALRWVRQNIAGFGGNPKNVTIFGQSAGGSSVNDLITCPAIMGEDLFQNGIVQSGKSNVATAEVAAAYALPYIEEFCNGTATQRASCLRSLPAETLLDITNNSISWYTVIDGHYSADYTQARYALGAQYINSVNVLTGNMLEEYQSLATTTLWPSMSNFSEALEILISDAAINEAQAEAALNSGLYTITNNTVYNGSTTYTSVYNASVHLGTEGQLYCDGTLLQWIAAASWAFKSHWFYIHNRGYALSYYDFYDLCTFPVGEPDTPYYRCHSSDLYEVFGTYYIFDQPVRVPEDIYYTNAIQDMWGAFARTGNPNVDPAYLKARSYDSTIDFFFGFEWPQFTITSPRVASLQYPGPEVSSLPYQEHCEVLLPYVTNPSAPSASAQTHIQEGGGGGGQASAKLRWSRERLHNRCDSPTMTIITIPCCIRRPWLHRQSPTPSSLLSTFNTHSIQDMDIFKRAQTSFLSWKHGTPLSSGAYASPNFQSWHTFDPVQSWIATRSDIDTNTPADPAESSDTSRLVLLTWNIDATSPQTEKRVTEIITCIIGLEPRVNIIFLQEVSKPALQQILKDKRVRELWLSSECDDTSWGDQSFAVMTLLSKARFTTNTAIGPIWRVKFPSHFARDALCCDIFVPSPMEPEPTRIRLVNVHLDSLPIKPSHRPKQVSIATSLLRSAGQGLVAGDFNPVLDEDNGLLEKNGLVDAWATLRPEEPGFTWGLDGKQPFPPNRLDKIGILGLRSYDIKTLEPKPISGSSDDEPLWSDHHALIYAFGLVNE
;
A
#
# COMPACT_ATOMS: atom_id res chain seq x y z
N MET A 1 -1.59 -18.70 51.00
CA MET A 1 -1.89 -19.14 52.38
C MET A 1 -3.36 -19.53 52.41
N PHE A 2 -3.68 -20.83 52.55
CA PHE A 2 -5.05 -21.33 52.49
C PHE A 2 -5.74 -21.24 53.86
N ILE A 3 -6.97 -20.70 53.91
CA ILE A 3 -8.03 -21.15 54.84
C ILE A 3 -9.37 -21.12 54.09
N SER A 4 -10.08 -22.25 54.13
CA SER A 4 -11.42 -22.43 53.54
C SER A 4 -12.52 -22.18 54.57
N LEU A 5 -13.73 -21.83 54.12
CA LEU A 5 -14.95 -22.04 54.91
C LEU A 5 -16.18 -22.20 53.99
N ASN A 6 -16.71 -23.43 53.94
CA ASN A 6 -17.97 -23.77 53.29
C ASN A 6 -19.12 -23.64 54.29
N VAL A 7 -20.24 -23.01 53.89
CA VAL A 7 -21.59 -23.40 54.35
C VAL A 7 -22.58 -23.23 53.19
N LEU A 8 -23.42 -24.25 52.96
CA LEU A 8 -24.50 -24.25 51.97
C LEU A 8 -25.71 -23.43 52.41
N ALA A 9 -26.31 -22.66 51.50
CA ALA A 9 -27.77 -22.45 51.44
C ALA A 9 -28.17 -21.84 50.09
N ALA A 10 -28.91 -22.59 49.27
CA ALA A 10 -29.64 -22.01 48.15
C ALA A 10 -31.04 -21.57 48.60
N PRO A 11 -31.53 -20.43 48.10
CA PRO A 11 -32.95 -20.29 47.79
C PRO A 11 -33.13 -19.91 46.32
N ALA A 12 -34.14 -20.52 45.68
CA ALA A 12 -34.58 -20.10 44.36
C ALA A 12 -35.13 -18.66 44.43
N VAL A 13 -34.59 -17.77 43.61
CA VAL A 13 -35.13 -16.42 43.40
C VAL A 13 -35.88 -16.40 42.08
N PHE A 14 -37.13 -15.93 42.12
CA PHE A 14 -37.98 -15.81 40.94
C PHE A 14 -37.38 -14.85 39.92
N ILE A 15 -37.43 -15.23 38.65
CA ILE A 15 -37.23 -14.32 37.52
C ILE A 15 -38.42 -13.36 37.49
N ALA A 16 -38.28 -12.23 38.18
CA ALA A 16 -39.16 -11.08 37.98
C ALA A 16 -38.63 -10.32 36.76
N ALA A 17 -39.33 -10.43 35.64
CA ALA A 17 -39.07 -9.58 34.48
C ALA A 17 -39.36 -8.12 34.87
N ALA A 18 -38.30 -7.37 35.17
CA ALA A 18 -38.38 -5.94 35.37
C ALA A 18 -38.66 -5.29 34.01
N VAL A 19 -39.94 -5.10 33.69
CA VAL A 19 -40.36 -4.18 32.63
C VAL A 19 -39.87 -2.80 33.06
N ALA A 20 -38.75 -2.37 32.50
CA ALA A 20 -38.24 -1.03 32.67
C ALA A 20 -39.30 -0.07 32.13
N THR A 21 -40.02 0.59 33.05
CA THR A 21 -40.94 1.66 32.69
C THR A 21 -40.13 2.79 32.09
N VAL A 22 -40.20 2.91 30.76
CA VAL A 22 -39.64 4.04 30.01
C VAL A 22 -40.02 5.34 30.75
N PRO A 23 -39.04 6.13 31.24
CA PRO A 23 -39.34 7.46 31.70
C PRO A 23 -39.89 8.20 30.49
N THR A 24 -41.12 8.68 30.58
CA THR A 24 -41.68 9.58 29.56
C THR A 24 -40.92 10.89 29.64
N HIS A 25 -39.77 10.95 28.96
CA HIS A 25 -39.03 12.18 28.78
C HIS A 25 -39.94 13.11 27.98
N VAL A 26 -40.30 14.24 28.58
CA VAL A 26 -40.93 15.32 27.85
C VAL A 26 -39.90 15.74 26.80
N PRO A 27 -40.19 15.67 25.49
CA PRO A 27 -39.26 16.21 24.52
C PRO A 27 -39.06 17.67 24.86
N ALA A 28 -37.81 18.11 24.99
CA ALA A 28 -37.51 19.52 25.07
C ALA A 28 -38.07 20.16 23.80
N THR A 29 -39.16 20.92 23.93
CA THR A 29 -39.80 21.60 22.80
C THR A 29 -38.94 22.79 22.42
N GLY A 30 -37.88 22.50 21.68
CA GLY A 30 -36.91 23.44 21.15
C GLY A 30 -36.33 22.79 19.90
N ASP A 31 -36.77 23.28 18.74
CA ASP A 31 -36.20 22.97 17.43
C ASP A 31 -34.90 23.79 17.28
N THR A 32 -34.01 23.68 18.30
CA THR A 32 -32.81 24.50 18.45
C THR A 32 -31.72 23.96 17.53
N GLN A 33 -31.86 24.38 16.28
CA GLN A 33 -30.84 24.42 15.25
C GLN A 33 -29.51 24.90 15.87
N SER A 34 -28.42 24.16 15.69
CA SER A 34 -27.13 24.51 16.26
C SER A 34 -26.65 25.85 15.70
N ASP A 35 -26.09 26.71 16.56
CA ASP A 35 -25.32 27.87 16.13
C ASP A 35 -23.98 27.46 15.52
N ASP A 36 -23.41 28.29 14.64
CA ASP A 36 -22.06 28.09 14.09
C ASP A 36 -21.05 28.23 15.23
N THR A 37 -20.61 27.09 15.77
CA THR A 37 -19.87 27.02 17.02
C THR A 37 -18.55 26.31 16.80
N THR A 38 -17.46 26.88 17.30
CA THR A 38 -16.11 26.29 17.27
C THR A 38 -15.56 26.27 18.69
N VAL A 39 -14.98 25.13 19.13
CA VAL A 39 -14.23 25.07 20.39
C VAL A 39 -12.92 25.82 20.19
N PHE A 40 -12.75 26.90 20.94
CA PHE A 40 -11.52 27.67 20.98
C PHE A 40 -10.60 27.08 22.05
N PHE A 41 -9.69 26.21 21.61
CA PHE A 41 -8.64 25.63 22.43
C PHE A 41 -7.29 25.73 21.70
N GLU A 42 -6.30 26.34 22.33
CA GLU A 42 -4.96 26.51 21.77
C GLU A 42 -4.15 25.22 21.99
N ASN A 43 -4.32 24.25 21.09
CA ASN A 43 -3.51 23.03 21.09
C ASN A 43 -2.09 23.33 20.56
N ASP A 44 -1.18 23.63 21.48
CA ASP A 44 0.27 23.73 21.23
C ASP A 44 0.99 22.37 21.32
N GLY A 45 0.23 21.29 21.60
CA GLY A 45 0.69 19.92 21.78
C GLY A 45 1.48 19.65 23.06
N ASN A 46 1.63 20.62 23.96
CA ASN A 46 2.23 20.36 25.27
C ASN A 46 1.20 19.70 26.20
N TRP A 47 1.10 18.37 26.06
CA TRP A 47 0.11 17.54 26.75
C TRP A 47 0.15 17.64 28.28
N THR A 48 1.29 18.00 28.87
CA THR A 48 1.42 18.24 30.32
C THR A 48 0.62 19.44 30.83
N SER A 49 0.17 20.31 29.92
CA SER A 49 -0.51 21.56 30.25
C SER A 49 -1.99 21.59 29.85
N HIS A 50 -2.49 20.62 29.08
CA HIS A 50 -3.86 20.62 28.50
C HIS A 50 -4.96 20.93 29.52
N GLY A 51 -4.92 20.32 30.71
CA GLY A 51 -5.92 20.55 31.78
C GLY A 51 -5.94 21.97 32.37
N THR A 52 -4.93 22.79 32.06
CA THR A 52 -4.80 24.19 32.51
C THR A 52 -4.92 25.22 31.38
N LYS A 53 -5.01 24.77 30.11
CA LYS A 53 -5.16 25.65 28.95
C LYS A 53 -6.58 26.27 28.94
N PRO A 54 -6.71 27.57 28.64
CA PRO A 54 -8.02 28.20 28.44
C PRO A 54 -8.81 27.52 27.32
N SER A 55 -10.13 27.39 27.53
CA SER A 55 -11.08 26.93 26.53
C SER A 55 -12.30 27.86 26.49
N ALA A 56 -12.84 28.09 25.29
CA ALA A 56 -14.03 28.91 25.07
C ALA A 56 -14.88 28.33 23.93
N LEU A 57 -16.15 28.71 23.85
CA LEU A 57 -17.00 28.41 22.70
C LEU A 57 -17.12 29.68 21.84
N PHE A 58 -16.49 29.68 20.67
CA PHE A 58 -16.65 30.75 19.69
C PHE A 58 -17.93 30.52 18.89
N VAL A 59 -18.91 31.40 19.06
CA VAL A 59 -20.14 31.43 18.28
C VAL A 59 -20.00 32.49 17.18
N ASN A 60 -19.92 32.02 15.94
CA ASN A 60 -19.74 32.88 14.77
C ASN A 60 -21.08 33.40 14.22
N THR A 61 -22.22 32.78 14.57
CA THR A 61 -23.55 33.35 14.26
C THR A 61 -23.69 34.72 14.92
N PRO A 62 -23.83 35.83 14.16
CA PRO A 62 -23.95 37.14 14.77
C PRO A 62 -25.29 37.27 15.49
N SER A 63 -25.27 37.76 16.73
CA SER A 63 -26.49 37.94 17.54
C SER A 63 -26.46 39.25 18.31
N SER A 64 -27.63 39.71 18.76
CA SER A 64 -27.74 40.83 19.70
C SER A 64 -27.12 40.47 21.05
N TYR A 65 -26.72 41.44 21.86
CA TYR A 65 -26.14 41.16 23.19
C TYR A 65 -27.06 40.28 24.07
N ALA A 66 -28.38 40.47 23.99
CA ALA A 66 -29.34 39.66 24.72
C ALA A 66 -29.42 38.22 24.19
N GLY A 67 -29.38 38.05 22.86
CA GLY A 67 -29.33 36.73 22.20
C GLY A 67 -28.03 35.99 22.52
N ALA A 68 -26.88 36.68 22.49
CA ALA A 68 -25.58 36.12 22.83
C ALA A 68 -25.54 35.57 24.28
N ASN A 69 -26.14 36.27 25.24
CA ASN A 69 -26.29 35.74 26.61
C ASN A 69 -27.24 34.53 26.67
N ALA A 70 -28.30 34.49 25.86
CA ALA A 70 -29.22 33.36 25.81
C ALA A 70 -28.54 32.10 25.24
N VAL A 71 -27.82 32.23 24.13
CA VAL A 71 -27.06 31.12 23.51
C VAL A 71 -26.01 30.56 24.46
N CYS A 72 -25.24 31.42 25.15
CA CYS A 72 -24.30 30.93 26.17
C CYS A 72 -25.04 30.20 27.30
N ALA A 73 -26.16 30.74 27.80
CA ALA A 73 -26.92 30.12 28.88
C ALA A 73 -27.55 28.77 28.47
N GLU A 74 -27.98 28.60 27.22
CA GLU A 74 -28.46 27.33 26.67
C GLU A 74 -27.36 26.25 26.65
N GLN A 75 -26.10 26.66 26.47
CA GLN A 75 -24.94 25.77 26.59
C GLN A 75 -24.49 25.51 28.04
N ASN A 76 -25.18 26.06 29.05
CA ASN A 76 -24.75 26.15 30.46
C ASN A 76 -23.47 26.99 30.68
N GLU A 77 -23.26 28.03 29.88
CA GLU A 77 -22.09 28.90 29.89
C GLU A 77 -22.48 30.39 30.05
N THR A 78 -21.50 31.27 30.10
CA THR A 78 -21.68 32.74 30.17
C THR A 78 -20.84 33.44 29.12
N LEU A 79 -21.15 34.71 28.78
CA LEU A 79 -20.28 35.50 27.91
C LEU A 79 -18.88 35.66 28.52
N LEU A 80 -17.86 35.31 27.75
CA LEU A 80 -16.45 35.41 28.15
C LEU A 80 -16.08 36.86 28.51
N SER A 81 -15.19 37.05 29.48
CA SER A 81 -14.68 38.39 29.83
C SER A 81 -13.83 38.95 28.69
N CYS A 82 -13.95 40.24 28.40
CA CYS A 82 -13.06 40.91 27.46
C CYS A 82 -11.58 40.77 27.83
N GLU A 83 -11.26 40.66 29.13
CA GLU A 83 -9.89 40.48 29.61
C GLU A 83 -9.29 39.13 29.18
N GLU A 84 -10.12 38.11 28.90
CA GLU A 84 -9.71 36.75 28.54
C GLU A 84 -9.54 36.56 27.03
N TYR A 85 -10.04 37.48 26.19
CA TYR A 85 -9.94 37.38 24.73
C TYR A 85 -8.49 37.28 24.22
N VAL A 86 -7.55 37.92 24.94
CA VAL A 86 -6.12 37.88 24.62
C VAL A 86 -5.53 36.46 24.70
N ASN A 87 -6.13 35.56 25.48
CA ASN A 87 -5.70 34.16 25.56
C ASN A 87 -5.93 33.38 24.25
N PHE A 88 -6.73 33.94 23.32
CA PHE A 88 -7.13 33.31 22.06
C PHE A 88 -6.65 34.10 20.82
N GLU A 89 -5.64 34.98 20.96
CA GLU A 89 -5.08 35.79 19.85
C GLU A 89 -4.66 34.95 18.63
N ASN A 90 -4.06 33.77 18.85
CA ASN A 90 -3.70 32.83 17.79
C ASN A 90 -4.94 32.27 17.07
N LEU A 91 -5.96 31.86 17.82
CA LEU A 91 -7.20 31.31 17.25
C LEU A 91 -7.99 32.37 16.46
N PHE A 92 -8.06 33.62 16.94
CA PHE A 92 -8.62 34.72 16.16
C PHE A 92 -7.82 34.98 14.88
N SER A 93 -6.49 34.96 14.96
CA SER A 93 -5.61 35.10 13.78
C SER A 93 -5.84 33.98 12.77
N TYR A 94 -6.10 32.76 13.25
CA TYR A 94 -6.46 31.63 12.41
C TYR A 94 -7.86 31.77 11.78
N GLN A 95 -8.89 32.24 12.52
CA GLN A 95 -10.20 32.54 11.93
C GLN A 95 -10.12 33.65 10.87
N GLN A 96 -9.21 34.62 11.02
CA GLN A 96 -8.92 35.65 9.99
C GLN A 96 -8.24 35.04 8.75
N TYR A 97 -7.28 34.12 8.92
CA TYR A 97 -6.67 33.35 7.83
C TYR A 97 -7.70 32.51 7.06
N LEU A 98 -8.64 31.88 7.76
CA LEU A 98 -9.78 31.15 7.17
C LEU A 98 -10.82 32.08 6.51
N GLY A 99 -10.69 33.40 6.63
CA GLY A 99 -11.66 34.38 6.12
C GLY A 99 -13.02 34.35 6.83
N ARG A 100 -13.12 33.68 7.99
CA ARG A 100 -14.37 33.55 8.77
C ARG A 100 -14.73 34.83 9.54
N ILE A 101 -13.74 35.67 9.84
CA ILE A 101 -13.89 37.00 10.46
C ILE A 101 -12.96 38.02 9.81
N THR A 102 -13.28 39.32 9.91
CA THR A 102 -12.38 40.39 9.46
C THR A 102 -11.31 40.73 10.50
N THR A 103 -10.28 41.49 10.09
CA THR A 103 -9.19 41.92 10.98
C THR A 103 -9.63 42.98 12.01
N ASP A 104 -10.70 43.72 11.69
CA ASP A 104 -11.38 44.70 12.52
C ASP A 104 -12.68 44.17 13.16
N GLN A 105 -12.93 42.84 13.08
CA GLN A 105 -14.13 42.21 13.63
C GLN A 105 -14.30 42.55 15.12
N LEU A 106 -15.54 42.88 15.48
CA LEU A 106 -15.97 43.18 16.84
C LEU A 106 -16.91 42.08 17.35
N PHE A 107 -16.91 41.90 18.68
CA PHE A 107 -17.58 40.79 19.37
C PHE A 107 -18.35 41.27 20.61
N TRP A 108 -19.35 40.51 21.07
CA TRP A 108 -19.92 40.71 22.41
C TRP A 108 -19.11 39.97 23.47
N SER A 109 -18.88 40.64 24.61
CA SER A 109 -18.23 40.10 25.81
C SER A 109 -19.00 40.53 27.06
N SER A 110 -18.79 39.88 28.21
CA SER A 110 -19.48 40.27 29.45
C SER A 110 -19.10 41.66 29.99
N CYS A 111 -18.04 42.30 29.47
CA CYS A 111 -17.57 43.61 29.93
C CYS A 111 -18.51 44.79 29.60
N SER A 112 -19.37 44.69 28.58
CA SER A 112 -20.34 45.75 28.27
C SER A 112 -21.51 45.25 27.44
N SER A 113 -22.72 45.64 27.84
CA SER A 113 -23.97 45.38 27.12
C SER A 113 -24.30 46.40 26.02
N SER A 114 -23.46 47.43 25.84
CA SER A 114 -23.71 48.55 24.90
C SER A 114 -22.51 48.92 24.02
N SER A 115 -21.33 48.38 24.31
CA SER A 115 -20.09 48.62 23.59
C SER A 115 -19.45 47.29 23.23
N PRO A 116 -19.15 47.04 21.94
CA PRO A 116 -18.54 45.79 21.53
C PRO A 116 -17.04 45.76 21.85
N THR A 117 -16.45 44.57 21.78
CA THR A 117 -15.06 44.29 22.16
C THR A 117 -14.27 43.87 20.91
N SER A 118 -13.04 44.37 20.74
CA SER A 118 -12.14 43.84 19.70
C SER A 118 -11.58 42.48 20.11
N TRP A 119 -11.08 41.69 19.15
CA TRP A 119 -10.43 40.42 19.45
C TRP A 119 -9.21 40.52 20.41
N ARG A 120 -8.66 41.72 20.61
CA ARG A 120 -7.62 42.02 21.63
C ARG A 120 -8.17 42.34 23.03
N GLY A 121 -9.46 42.12 23.28
CA GLY A 121 -10.09 42.39 24.58
C GLY A 121 -10.41 43.87 24.86
N VAL A 122 -10.27 44.76 23.87
CA VAL A 122 -10.48 46.21 24.09
C VAL A 122 -11.90 46.61 23.74
N VAL A 123 -12.66 47.06 24.76
CA VAL A 123 -14.02 47.61 24.61
C VAL A 123 -13.98 48.92 23.81
N GLN A 124 -14.79 49.01 22.75
CA GLN A 124 -14.84 50.14 21.82
C GLN A 124 -15.94 51.15 22.17
N SER A 125 -15.64 52.44 22.08
CA SER A 125 -16.65 53.51 22.22
C SER A 125 -17.58 53.53 21.00
N SER A 126 -18.89 53.46 21.24
CA SER A 126 -19.87 53.03 20.24
C SER A 126 -20.03 53.93 19.00
N THR A 127 -20.21 53.30 17.84
CA THR A 127 -20.98 53.87 16.72
C THR A 127 -22.12 52.92 16.35
N ASN A 128 -23.34 53.27 16.79
CA ASN A 128 -24.59 52.48 16.76
C ASN A 128 -24.63 51.24 17.67
N SER A 129 -25.79 51.02 18.29
CA SER A 129 -26.05 50.00 19.32
C SER A 129 -27.02 48.90 18.85
N SER A 130 -27.08 48.63 17.55
CA SER A 130 -27.99 47.65 16.93
C SER A 130 -27.29 46.73 15.92
N SER A 131 -26.02 46.43 16.13
CA SER A 131 -25.28 45.43 15.37
C SER A 131 -25.40 44.06 16.06
N ASP A 132 -25.89 43.07 15.33
CA ASP A 132 -25.66 41.67 15.69
C ASP A 132 -24.17 41.36 15.47
N LEU A 133 -23.54 40.69 16.43
CA LEU A 133 -22.09 40.42 16.43
C LEU A 133 -21.82 38.97 16.90
N PRO A 134 -20.75 38.33 16.41
CA PRO A 134 -20.26 37.06 16.96
C PRO A 134 -19.73 37.25 18.39
N PHE A 135 -19.55 36.17 19.13
CA PHE A 135 -19.21 36.23 20.56
C PHE A 135 -18.50 34.96 21.05
N LEU A 136 -17.89 35.04 22.24
CA LEU A 136 -17.33 33.89 22.92
C LEU A 136 -18.12 33.63 24.20
N CYS A 137 -18.50 32.39 24.41
CA CYS A 137 -18.91 31.89 25.72
C CYS A 137 -17.71 31.28 26.44
N THR A 138 -17.78 31.21 27.78
CA THR A 138 -16.93 30.32 28.58
C THR A 138 -17.06 28.87 28.09
N ASN A 139 -16.06 28.02 28.34
CA ASN A 139 -16.22 26.57 28.28
C ASN A 139 -15.77 25.96 29.60
N SER A 140 -16.74 25.60 30.44
CA SER A 140 -16.57 24.97 31.75
C SER A 140 -16.49 23.45 31.69
N ALA A 141 -16.60 22.86 30.48
CA ALA A 141 -16.54 21.42 30.29
C ALA A 141 -15.20 20.83 30.78
N PRO A 142 -15.19 19.71 31.51
CA PRO A 142 -13.94 19.07 31.90
C PRO A 142 -13.14 18.58 30.68
N LEU A 143 -11.84 18.36 30.86
CA LEU A 143 -11.01 17.64 29.91
C LEU A 143 -11.28 16.12 30.03
N VAL A 144 -11.37 15.39 28.91
CA VAL A 144 -11.23 13.92 28.95
C VAL A 144 -9.74 13.61 29.08
N ASP A 145 -9.27 13.31 30.29
CA ASP A 145 -7.84 13.14 30.62
C ASP A 145 -7.44 11.69 30.94
N LYS A 146 -8.37 10.74 30.78
CA LYS A 146 -8.22 9.31 31.09
C LYS A 146 -9.27 8.49 30.36
N VAL A 147 -9.08 7.18 30.32
CA VAL A 147 -10.14 6.26 29.90
C VAL A 147 -11.23 6.20 30.99
N ASP A 148 -12.47 6.53 30.63
CA ASP A 148 -13.62 6.50 31.55
C ASP A 148 -14.88 6.00 30.82
N THR A 149 -15.88 5.60 31.59
CA THR A 149 -17.23 5.25 31.12
C THR A 149 -18.29 6.25 31.60
N ASP A 150 -18.01 7.03 32.65
CA ASP A 150 -18.93 8.04 33.17
C ASP A 150 -18.59 9.44 32.63
N TYR A 151 -19.27 9.79 31.53
CA TYR A 151 -19.24 11.13 30.97
C TYR A 151 -20.49 11.97 31.37
N SER A 152 -21.13 11.68 32.51
CA SER A 152 -22.31 12.43 32.98
C SER A 152 -22.01 13.88 33.38
N GLY A 153 -20.76 14.18 33.76
CA GLY A 153 -20.29 15.54 34.07
C GLY A 153 -19.97 16.40 32.84
N PHE A 154 -20.01 15.85 31.63
CA PHE A 154 -19.68 16.57 30.39
C PHE A 154 -20.94 17.20 29.79
N PRO A 155 -20.93 18.51 29.44
CA PRO A 155 -22.08 19.17 28.86
C PRO A 155 -22.52 18.50 27.54
N ARG A 156 -23.84 18.37 27.36
CA ARG A 156 -24.45 17.80 26.16
C ARG A 156 -24.45 18.80 25.00
N VAL A 157 -24.38 18.29 23.78
CA VAL A 157 -24.51 19.07 22.55
C VAL A 157 -25.33 18.29 21.53
N ASN A 158 -26.18 18.97 20.76
CA ASN A 158 -27.01 18.33 19.73
C ASN A 158 -26.56 18.77 18.34
N VAL A 159 -26.50 17.81 17.41
CA VAL A 159 -26.35 18.02 15.97
C VAL A 159 -27.58 17.43 15.28
N THR A 160 -28.34 18.24 14.53
CA THR A 160 -29.48 17.74 13.75
C THR A 160 -29.15 17.78 12.26
N TYR A 161 -29.20 16.63 11.60
CA TYR A 161 -28.90 16.48 10.18
C TYR A 161 -29.71 15.32 9.59
N ASN A 162 -30.25 15.46 8.37
CA ASN A 162 -31.15 14.48 7.72
C ASN A 162 -32.26 13.95 8.67
N ASP A 163 -33.02 14.86 9.28
CA ASP A 163 -34.11 14.58 10.23
C ASP A 163 -33.71 13.72 11.47
N THR A 164 -32.40 13.58 11.72
CA THR A 164 -31.82 12.82 12.84
C THR A 164 -31.06 13.77 13.77
N THR A 165 -31.42 13.80 15.05
CA THR A 165 -30.65 14.50 16.10
C THR A 165 -29.67 13.54 16.76
N PHE A 166 -28.39 13.88 16.75
CA PHE A 166 -27.32 13.19 17.48
C PHE A 166 -27.00 13.99 18.76
N GLU A 167 -27.29 13.43 19.93
CA GLU A 167 -26.88 14.00 21.22
C GLU A 167 -25.49 13.49 21.57
N GLY A 168 -24.50 14.37 21.50
CA GLY A 168 -23.12 14.13 21.93
C GLY A 168 -22.76 14.93 23.17
N MET A 169 -21.47 15.17 23.32
CA MET A 169 -20.86 15.87 24.45
C MET A 169 -19.81 16.88 23.95
N ARG A 170 -19.36 17.79 24.81
CA ARG A 170 -18.15 18.58 24.59
C ARG A 170 -17.18 18.43 25.76
N ASP A 171 -15.88 18.55 25.47
CA ASP A 171 -14.82 18.69 26.47
C ASP A 171 -14.07 20.03 26.27
N HIS A 172 -12.89 20.16 26.88
CA HIS A 172 -12.00 21.32 26.69
C HIS A 172 -11.51 21.53 25.24
N MET A 173 -11.45 20.49 24.40
CA MET A 173 -10.75 20.49 23.10
C MET A 173 -11.66 20.32 21.88
N ALA A 174 -12.75 19.55 22.01
CA ALA A 174 -13.61 19.15 20.90
C ALA A 174 -15.05 18.80 21.32
N PHE A 175 -15.94 18.76 20.32
CA PHE A 175 -17.21 18.04 20.41
C PHE A 175 -16.98 16.55 20.13
N ARG A 176 -17.70 15.69 20.86
CA ARG A 176 -17.53 14.24 20.92
C ARG A 176 -18.88 13.54 20.73
N PHE A 177 -18.97 12.62 19.78
CA PHE A 177 -20.15 11.79 19.55
C PHE A 177 -19.71 10.32 19.48
N ALA A 178 -19.94 9.56 20.53
CA ALA A 178 -19.46 8.18 20.69
C ALA A 178 -20.60 7.17 20.56
N GLY A 179 -20.34 5.99 20.01
CA GLY A 179 -21.32 4.91 19.94
C GLY A 179 -22.45 5.11 18.92
N ILE A 180 -22.23 5.90 17.86
CA ILE A 180 -23.19 6.03 16.76
C ILE A 180 -23.25 4.73 15.98
N ARG A 181 -24.42 4.11 15.86
CA ARG A 181 -24.60 2.91 15.05
C ARG A 181 -24.65 3.26 13.56
N PHE A 182 -23.82 2.58 12.75
CA PHE A 182 -23.77 2.78 11.28
C PHE A 182 -24.33 1.61 10.47
N ALA A 183 -24.48 0.43 11.08
CA ALA A 183 -25.03 -0.78 10.47
C ALA A 183 -25.94 -1.55 11.44
N GLN A 184 -26.77 -2.46 10.91
CA GLN A 184 -27.57 -3.39 11.72
C GLN A 184 -26.67 -4.31 12.56
N PRO A 185 -27.10 -4.73 13.77
CA PRO A 185 -26.39 -5.75 14.55
C PRO A 185 -26.13 -7.02 13.72
N PRO A 186 -24.87 -7.46 13.50
CA PRO A 186 -24.54 -8.61 12.66
C PRO A 186 -24.73 -9.94 13.42
N THR A 187 -25.88 -10.09 14.09
CA THR A 187 -26.21 -11.18 15.02
C THR A 187 -27.27 -12.12 14.42
N GLY A 188 -27.34 -13.36 14.92
CA GLY A 188 -28.33 -14.34 14.49
C GLY A 188 -28.25 -14.61 12.98
N ASP A 189 -29.34 -14.39 12.25
CA ASP A 189 -29.39 -14.57 10.79
C ASP A 189 -28.45 -13.63 10.01
N LEU A 190 -28.04 -12.50 10.61
CA LEU A 190 -27.05 -11.56 10.04
C LEU A 190 -25.59 -11.92 10.39
N ARG A 191 -25.35 -12.96 11.19
CA ARG A 191 -24.01 -13.51 11.40
C ARG A 191 -23.52 -14.13 10.09
N PHE A 192 -22.28 -13.85 9.70
CA PHE A 192 -21.72 -14.21 8.39
C PHE A 192 -22.60 -13.73 7.22
N GLN A 193 -22.99 -12.44 7.26
CA GLN A 193 -23.65 -11.73 6.17
C GLN A 193 -23.01 -10.33 5.97
N PRO A 194 -23.11 -9.76 4.76
CA PRO A 194 -22.74 -8.37 4.50
C PRO A 194 -23.47 -7.38 5.41
N ALA A 195 -22.75 -6.36 5.87
CA ALA A 195 -23.27 -5.28 6.69
C ALA A 195 -24.49 -4.62 6.04
N GLN A 196 -25.61 -4.59 6.75
CA GLN A 196 -26.81 -3.89 6.31
C GLN A 196 -26.81 -2.46 6.86
N PRO A 197 -27.22 -1.44 6.08
CA PRO A 197 -27.25 -0.06 6.55
C PRO A 197 -28.18 0.09 7.77
N TRP A 198 -27.82 0.98 8.67
CA TRP A 198 -28.68 1.32 9.81
C TRP A 198 -30.00 1.95 9.34
N ASN A 199 -31.09 1.69 10.07
CA ASN A 199 -32.42 2.09 9.62
C ASN A 199 -32.66 3.59 9.85
N HIS A 200 -32.87 4.33 8.77
CA HIS A 200 -33.02 5.79 8.75
C HIS A 200 -34.34 6.32 9.39
N THR A 201 -35.20 5.47 9.93
CA THR A 201 -36.46 5.90 10.59
C THR A 201 -36.29 6.39 12.03
N ILE A 202 -35.08 6.76 12.45
CA ILE A 202 -34.74 7.14 13.82
C ILE A 202 -34.43 8.63 13.87
N SER A 203 -35.26 9.40 14.57
CA SER A 203 -35.11 10.85 14.68
C SER A 203 -34.14 11.31 15.79
N TYR A 204 -33.67 10.39 16.65
CA TYR A 204 -32.78 10.71 17.77
C TYR A 204 -31.81 9.57 18.08
N VAL A 205 -30.52 9.90 18.18
CA VAL A 205 -29.42 9.00 18.51
C VAL A 205 -28.70 9.58 19.72
N ASN A 206 -28.68 8.83 20.83
CA ASN A 206 -27.78 9.13 21.93
C ASN A 206 -26.37 8.66 21.54
N ALA A 207 -25.43 9.60 21.46
CA ALA A 207 -24.04 9.40 21.12
C ALA A 207 -23.11 9.87 22.27
N THR A 208 -23.49 9.57 23.52
CA THR A 208 -22.77 10.02 24.74
C THR A 208 -21.94 8.93 25.40
N SER A 209 -21.86 7.73 24.81
CA SER A 209 -21.08 6.60 25.33
C SER A 209 -20.62 5.70 24.18
N TYR A 210 -19.38 5.21 24.25
CA TYR A 210 -18.86 4.27 23.27
C TYR A 210 -19.63 2.94 23.28
N GLY A 211 -19.73 2.31 22.10
CA GLY A 211 -20.23 0.95 21.97
C GLY A 211 -19.16 -0.10 22.32
N PRO A 212 -19.56 -1.35 22.62
CA PRO A 212 -18.63 -2.45 22.86
C PRO A 212 -17.76 -2.73 21.62
N ALA A 213 -16.56 -3.25 21.85
CA ALA A 213 -15.71 -3.80 20.80
C ALA A 213 -16.35 -5.05 20.16
N CYS A 214 -15.95 -5.39 18.93
CA CYS A 214 -16.41 -6.64 18.31
C CYS A 214 -15.88 -7.87 19.05
N LEU A 215 -16.63 -8.97 19.03
CA LEU A 215 -16.31 -10.16 19.82
C LEU A 215 -14.92 -10.75 19.48
N GLN A 216 -14.03 -10.76 20.46
CA GLN A 216 -12.59 -11.03 20.31
C GLN A 216 -11.95 -11.51 21.63
N PHE A 217 -10.74 -12.06 21.52
CA PHE A 217 -9.81 -12.32 22.65
C PHE A 217 -8.69 -11.26 22.67
N GLY A 218 -7.80 -11.32 23.68
CA GLY A 218 -6.54 -10.56 23.69
C GLY A 218 -6.58 -9.29 24.55
N TYR A 219 -5.93 -8.20 24.11
CA TYR A 219 -5.75 -7.00 24.93
C TYR A 219 -7.06 -6.32 25.35
N PHE A 220 -8.10 -6.49 24.52
CA PHE A 220 -9.43 -5.92 24.73
C PHE A 220 -10.33 -6.87 25.56
N GLU A 221 -9.85 -8.04 25.97
CA GLU A 221 -10.56 -8.96 26.85
C GLU A 221 -10.42 -8.55 28.34
N GLY A 222 -11.54 -8.48 29.05
CA GLY A 222 -11.58 -8.24 30.50
C GLY A 222 -11.10 -6.86 30.97
N ASN A 223 -10.82 -5.92 30.06
CA ASN A 223 -10.31 -4.57 30.33
C ASN A 223 -9.01 -4.51 31.17
N SER A 224 -8.18 -5.56 31.15
CA SER A 224 -7.00 -5.65 32.02
C SER A 224 -5.96 -4.54 31.78
N TYR A 225 -5.91 -4.01 30.56
CA TYR A 225 -5.02 -2.91 30.14
C TYR A 225 -5.70 -1.54 30.12
N GLY A 226 -6.97 -1.43 30.54
CA GLY A 226 -7.74 -0.19 30.50
C GLY A 226 -8.26 0.23 29.11
N LEU A 227 -8.07 -0.60 28.07
CA LEU A 227 -8.39 -0.25 26.67
C LEU A 227 -9.85 -0.55 26.25
N ASN A 228 -10.61 -1.30 27.06
CA ASN A 228 -11.96 -1.72 26.71
C ASN A 228 -12.91 -1.87 27.91
N PRO A 229 -13.23 -0.78 28.63
CA PRO A 229 -14.22 -0.84 29.72
C PRO A 229 -15.65 -1.11 29.25
N TRP A 230 -15.94 -1.01 27.94
CA TRP A 230 -17.28 -1.26 27.36
C TRP A 230 -17.53 -2.74 27.01
N GLY A 231 -16.49 -3.57 27.03
CA GLY A 231 -16.58 -5.02 26.79
C GLY A 231 -16.71 -5.43 25.32
N ASN A 232 -16.99 -6.71 25.09
CA ASN A 232 -17.03 -7.35 23.77
C ASN A 232 -18.45 -7.82 23.42
N SER A 233 -18.85 -7.68 22.15
CA SER A 233 -20.19 -8.06 21.65
C SER A 233 -20.14 -8.41 20.16
N GLU A 234 -21.05 -9.28 19.68
CA GLU A 234 -21.33 -9.37 18.25
C GLU A 234 -22.08 -8.12 17.74
N ASP A 235 -22.91 -7.52 18.59
CA ASP A 235 -23.53 -6.23 18.33
C ASP A 235 -22.52 -5.11 18.62
N CYS A 236 -21.66 -4.83 17.63
CA CYS A 236 -20.49 -3.95 17.78
C CYS A 236 -20.33 -2.87 16.70
N LEU A 237 -21.18 -2.81 15.67
CA LEU A 237 -21.01 -1.93 14.50
C LEU A 237 -21.38 -0.47 14.78
N PHE A 238 -20.52 0.16 15.58
CA PHE A 238 -20.57 1.54 16.05
C PHE A 238 -19.38 2.35 15.53
N LEU A 239 -19.56 3.67 15.45
CA LEU A 239 -18.52 4.65 15.15
C LEU A 239 -18.58 5.83 16.10
N ASN A 240 -17.49 6.58 16.13
CA ASN A 240 -17.27 7.73 16.99
C ASN A 240 -16.78 8.91 16.14
N VAL A 241 -17.16 10.14 16.50
CA VAL A 241 -16.82 11.37 15.78
C VAL A 241 -16.28 12.41 16.77
N TRP A 242 -15.14 13.00 16.44
CA TRP A 242 -14.56 14.16 17.12
C TRP A 242 -14.47 15.32 16.14
N THR A 243 -14.92 16.51 16.53
CA THR A 243 -14.85 17.71 15.69
C THR A 243 -14.60 18.96 16.54
N PRO A 244 -13.74 19.90 16.09
CA PRO A 244 -13.60 21.19 16.76
C PRO A 244 -14.76 22.14 16.47
N HIS A 245 -15.69 21.79 15.56
CA HIS A 245 -16.68 22.73 15.00
C HIS A 245 -17.99 22.05 14.62
N ILE A 246 -19.11 22.65 15.03
CA ILE A 246 -20.45 22.32 14.59
C ILE A 246 -20.98 23.50 13.75
N PRO A 247 -21.43 23.29 12.51
CA PRO A 247 -22.00 24.35 11.68
C PRO A 247 -23.43 24.68 12.11
N SER A 248 -23.90 25.86 11.72
CA SER A 248 -25.33 26.18 11.70
C SER A 248 -25.99 25.69 10.43
N SER A 249 -27.32 25.65 10.36
CA SER A 249 -28.05 25.41 9.10
C SER A 249 -27.63 26.34 7.97
N ASP A 250 -27.31 27.59 8.31
CA ASP A 250 -27.06 28.66 7.36
C ASP A 250 -25.60 28.66 6.89
N SER A 251 -24.69 28.09 7.69
CA SER A 251 -23.27 27.89 7.35
C SER A 251 -22.92 26.46 6.90
N LEU A 252 -23.85 25.51 7.02
CA LEU A 252 -23.72 24.11 6.60
C LEU A 252 -23.53 24.00 5.08
N ASN A 253 -22.27 23.89 4.67
CA ASN A 253 -21.89 23.63 3.29
C ASN A 253 -21.00 22.38 3.22
N PRO A 254 -21.51 21.23 2.72
CA PRO A 254 -20.74 20.00 2.57
C PRO A 254 -19.44 20.19 1.77
N ASP A 255 -19.40 21.11 0.81
CA ASP A 255 -18.24 21.32 -0.06
C ASP A 255 -17.15 22.19 0.59
N ASN A 256 -17.47 22.89 1.69
CA ASN A 256 -16.56 23.76 2.43
C ASN A 256 -16.40 23.36 3.91
N GLY A 257 -16.75 22.11 4.25
CA GLY A 257 -16.49 21.53 5.57
C GLY A 257 -14.99 21.28 5.82
N LYS A 258 -14.65 20.92 7.06
CA LYS A 258 -13.29 20.50 7.44
C LYS A 258 -12.97 19.12 6.86
N PRO A 259 -11.72 18.83 6.46
CA PRO A 259 -11.36 17.50 5.98
C PRO A 259 -11.58 16.43 7.05
N VAL A 260 -11.92 15.23 6.60
CA VAL A 260 -12.33 14.13 7.48
C VAL A 260 -11.24 13.06 7.47
N MET A 261 -10.76 12.67 8.64
CA MET A 261 -9.80 11.58 8.83
C MET A 261 -10.54 10.39 9.45
N VAL A 262 -10.65 9.28 8.71
CA VAL A 262 -11.38 8.08 9.12
C VAL A 262 -10.39 6.97 9.48
N TRP A 263 -10.30 6.69 10.77
CA TRP A 263 -9.38 5.73 11.37
C TRP A 263 -9.89 4.30 11.26
N ILE A 264 -8.99 3.40 10.86
CA ILE A 264 -9.17 1.95 10.82
C ILE A 264 -8.10 1.34 11.75
N TYR A 265 -8.51 0.80 12.89
CA TYR A 265 -7.57 0.23 13.86
C TYR A 265 -6.89 -1.04 13.35
N GLY A 266 -5.70 -1.31 13.88
CA GLY A 266 -4.96 -2.57 13.71
C GLY A 266 -5.34 -3.64 14.73
N GLY A 267 -4.54 -4.71 14.79
CA GLY A 267 -4.79 -5.86 15.67
C GLY A 267 -4.83 -7.22 14.97
N GLY A 268 -4.06 -7.38 13.87
CA GLY A 268 -3.87 -8.65 13.18
C GLY A 268 -5.16 -9.32 12.69
N ASP A 269 -6.17 -8.52 12.31
CA ASP A 269 -7.53 -8.96 11.93
C ASP A 269 -8.23 -9.87 12.97
N THR A 270 -7.75 -9.93 14.22
CA THR A 270 -8.28 -10.80 15.28
C THR A 270 -8.83 -10.03 16.48
N GLN A 271 -8.30 -8.84 16.74
CA GLN A 271 -8.63 -7.95 17.87
C GLN A 271 -8.55 -6.46 17.44
N GLY A 272 -8.93 -5.54 18.34
CA GLY A 272 -8.98 -4.09 18.11
C GLY A 272 -10.35 -3.48 18.44
N SER A 273 -10.39 -2.18 18.77
CA SER A 273 -11.62 -1.44 19.09
C SER A 273 -11.53 0.03 18.68
N ALA A 274 -12.58 0.58 18.07
CA ALA A 274 -12.67 2.00 17.72
C ALA A 274 -12.80 2.93 18.94
N ALA A 275 -13.07 2.36 20.13
CA ALA A 275 -13.17 3.08 21.40
C ALA A 275 -11.84 3.11 22.18
N ASP A 276 -10.77 2.49 21.67
CA ASP A 276 -9.45 2.55 22.28
C ASP A 276 -8.94 4.00 22.32
N SER A 277 -8.72 4.51 23.54
CA SER A 277 -8.31 5.90 23.75
C SER A 277 -6.87 6.18 23.35
N THR A 278 -6.08 5.16 22.97
CA THR A 278 -4.77 5.32 22.31
C THR A 278 -4.90 6.21 21.07
N PHE A 279 -6.04 6.15 20.38
CA PHE A 279 -6.37 6.97 19.23
C PHE A 279 -7.65 7.79 19.41
N ASP A 280 -7.84 8.36 20.60
CA ASP A 280 -8.87 9.39 20.82
C ASP A 280 -8.66 10.58 19.88
N GLY A 281 -9.69 10.91 19.10
CA GLY A 281 -9.58 11.87 18.01
C GLY A 281 -9.47 13.34 18.43
N ALA A 282 -9.69 13.71 19.70
CA ALA A 282 -9.88 15.12 20.09
C ALA A 282 -8.63 15.99 19.87
N SER A 283 -7.45 15.50 20.23
CA SER A 283 -6.21 16.28 20.11
C SER A 283 -5.85 16.52 18.64
N LEU A 284 -5.87 15.47 17.81
CA LEU A 284 -5.68 15.57 16.35
C LEU A 284 -6.73 16.47 15.69
N ALA A 285 -8.02 16.34 16.04
CA ALA A 285 -9.10 17.18 15.52
C ALA A 285 -8.88 18.67 15.83
N SER A 286 -8.50 18.98 17.08
CA SER A 286 -8.23 20.33 17.56
C SER A 286 -6.98 20.95 16.91
N ARG A 287 -5.87 20.20 16.85
CA ARG A 287 -4.59 20.69 16.30
C ARG A 287 -4.61 20.87 14.79
N SER A 288 -5.12 19.88 14.07
CA SER A 288 -5.07 19.83 12.60
C SER A 288 -6.29 20.43 11.90
N ASP A 289 -7.28 20.92 12.66
CA ASP A 289 -8.53 21.50 12.16
C ASP A 289 -9.32 20.53 11.26
N VAL A 290 -9.41 19.28 11.70
CA VAL A 290 -10.06 18.16 10.97
C VAL A 290 -11.20 17.57 11.78
N VAL A 291 -12.09 16.83 11.12
CA VAL A 291 -13.03 15.91 11.79
C VAL A 291 -12.37 14.53 11.83
N VAL A 292 -12.30 13.90 13.01
CA VAL A 292 -11.79 12.53 13.15
C VAL A 292 -12.96 11.59 13.36
N VAL A 293 -12.94 10.45 12.69
CA VAL A 293 -13.92 9.37 12.83
C VAL A 293 -13.18 8.06 13.11
N SER A 294 -13.63 7.25 14.07
CA SER A 294 -13.19 5.86 14.24
C SER A 294 -14.41 4.93 14.18
N PHE A 295 -14.26 3.70 13.67
CA PHE A 295 -15.39 2.77 13.57
C PHE A 295 -14.99 1.30 13.79
N ASN A 296 -15.89 0.53 14.39
CA ASN A 296 -15.73 -0.90 14.59
C ASN A 296 -16.04 -1.69 13.32
N TYR A 297 -15.24 -2.72 13.07
CA TYR A 297 -15.49 -3.74 12.05
C TYR A 297 -15.31 -5.13 12.66
N ARG A 298 -16.05 -6.13 12.18
CA ARG A 298 -15.92 -7.50 12.66
C ARG A 298 -14.52 -8.02 12.38
N VAL A 299 -13.94 -8.67 13.38
CA VAL A 299 -12.62 -9.33 13.33
C VAL A 299 -12.81 -10.85 13.38
N ASN A 300 -11.71 -11.59 13.23
CA ASN A 300 -11.60 -13.05 13.34
C ASN A 300 -12.68 -13.81 12.53
N ILE A 301 -13.15 -14.97 13.03
CA ILE A 301 -14.18 -15.77 12.39
C ILE A 301 -15.43 -14.95 12.05
N PHE A 302 -15.84 -13.98 12.89
CA PHE A 302 -17.03 -13.17 12.65
C PHE A 302 -16.90 -12.25 11.43
N GLY A 303 -15.68 -11.80 11.12
CA GLY A 303 -15.39 -10.87 10.02
C GLY A 303 -14.85 -11.51 8.74
N LEU A 304 -14.10 -12.61 8.85
CA LEU A 304 -13.24 -13.14 7.77
C LEU A 304 -13.48 -14.61 7.40
N LEU A 305 -14.48 -15.29 7.97
CA LEU A 305 -14.78 -16.69 7.66
C LEU A 305 -15.13 -16.93 6.18
N ALA A 306 -14.27 -17.64 5.46
CA ALA A 306 -14.49 -18.14 4.11
C ALA A 306 -14.18 -19.64 3.99
N LEU A 307 -15.04 -20.41 3.30
CA LEU A 307 -14.95 -21.87 3.20
C LEU A 307 -15.07 -22.44 1.77
N ASP A 308 -14.94 -21.59 0.74
CA ASP A 308 -15.01 -21.95 -0.69
C ASP A 308 -16.24 -22.81 -1.06
N ASP A 309 -17.36 -22.59 -0.36
CA ASP A 309 -18.60 -23.36 -0.51
C ASP A 309 -19.77 -22.56 -1.12
N GLY A 310 -19.50 -21.33 -1.56
CA GLY A 310 -20.45 -20.41 -2.19
C GLY A 310 -21.41 -19.70 -1.22
N GLU A 311 -21.43 -20.09 0.05
CA GLU A 311 -22.33 -19.55 1.09
C GLU A 311 -21.56 -18.73 2.14
N LEU A 312 -20.43 -19.27 2.60
CA LEU A 312 -19.52 -18.61 3.53
C LEU A 312 -18.29 -18.10 2.75
N ASN A 313 -18.43 -16.89 2.20
CA ASN A 313 -17.49 -16.33 1.21
C ASN A 313 -16.50 -15.30 1.81
N GLY A 314 -16.50 -15.08 3.12
CA GLY A 314 -15.62 -14.11 3.78
C GLY A 314 -16.01 -12.64 3.52
N ASN A 315 -15.02 -11.76 3.65
CA ASN A 315 -15.11 -10.30 3.38
C ASN A 315 -16.21 -9.54 4.15
N TYR A 316 -16.82 -10.11 5.19
CA TYR A 316 -17.83 -9.42 6.01
C TYR A 316 -17.24 -8.16 6.66
N MET A 317 -15.98 -8.23 7.11
CA MET A 317 -15.24 -7.07 7.62
C MET A 317 -15.07 -5.94 6.60
N MET A 318 -14.95 -6.25 5.29
CA MET A 318 -14.87 -5.25 4.23
C MET A 318 -16.21 -4.54 4.07
N THR A 319 -17.31 -5.29 4.19
CA THR A 319 -18.67 -4.71 4.12
C THR A 319 -18.94 -3.78 5.29
N ASP A 320 -18.42 -4.07 6.49
CA ASP A 320 -18.49 -3.18 7.65
C ASP A 320 -17.75 -1.86 7.37
N LYS A 321 -16.50 -1.95 6.88
CA LYS A 321 -15.67 -0.79 6.51
C LYS A 321 -16.34 0.08 5.44
N ILE A 322 -16.88 -0.54 4.38
CA ILE A 322 -17.62 0.16 3.32
C ILE A 322 -18.88 0.83 3.87
N GLN A 323 -19.63 0.17 4.76
CA GLN A 323 -20.86 0.73 5.31
C GLN A 323 -20.59 1.88 6.29
N ALA A 324 -19.49 1.85 7.04
CA ALA A 324 -19.02 2.99 7.83
C ALA A 324 -18.64 4.19 6.94
N LEU A 325 -17.90 3.95 5.85
CA LEU A 325 -17.54 5.02 4.89
C LEU A 325 -18.76 5.62 4.19
N ARG A 326 -19.76 4.79 3.83
CA ARG A 326 -21.05 5.27 3.32
C ARG A 326 -21.81 6.10 4.36
N TRP A 327 -21.77 5.73 5.65
CA TRP A 327 -22.33 6.57 6.72
C TRP A 327 -21.60 7.92 6.82
N VAL A 328 -20.26 7.94 6.76
CA VAL A 328 -19.46 9.18 6.76
C VAL A 328 -19.85 10.06 5.58
N ARG A 329 -19.85 9.49 4.36
CA ARG A 329 -20.25 10.18 3.13
C ARG A 329 -21.66 10.80 3.21
N GLN A 330 -22.58 10.14 3.91
CA GLN A 330 -23.96 10.58 4.06
C GLN A 330 -24.17 11.62 5.17
N ASN A 331 -23.44 11.55 6.29
CA ASN A 331 -23.81 12.27 7.52
C ASN A 331 -22.76 13.27 8.03
N ILE A 332 -21.48 13.14 7.64
CA ILE A 332 -20.38 13.88 8.30
C ILE A 332 -20.46 15.41 8.14
N ALA A 333 -21.22 15.90 7.16
CA ALA A 333 -21.50 17.32 6.97
C ALA A 333 -22.18 17.96 8.20
N GLY A 334 -23.10 17.25 8.87
CA GLY A 334 -23.72 17.73 10.11
C GLY A 334 -22.72 17.95 11.26
N PHE A 335 -21.60 17.22 11.23
CA PHE A 335 -20.51 17.33 12.22
C PHE A 335 -19.39 18.29 11.76
N GLY A 336 -19.67 19.14 10.76
CA GLY A 336 -18.72 20.11 10.21
C GLY A 336 -17.69 19.53 9.23
N GLY A 337 -17.81 18.26 8.85
CA GLY A 337 -16.88 17.57 7.95
C GLY A 337 -17.22 17.72 6.47
N ASN A 338 -16.23 17.58 5.60
CA ASN A 338 -16.38 17.59 4.15
C ASN A 338 -16.49 16.16 3.60
N PRO A 339 -17.69 15.67 3.22
CA PRO A 339 -17.86 14.32 2.68
C PRO A 339 -17.12 14.07 1.35
N LYS A 340 -16.56 15.09 0.70
CA LYS A 340 -15.74 14.98 -0.52
C LYS A 340 -14.23 15.04 -0.25
N ASN A 341 -13.79 15.45 0.95
CA ASN A 341 -12.38 15.44 1.35
C ASN A 341 -12.17 14.50 2.55
N VAL A 342 -12.34 13.20 2.27
CA VAL A 342 -12.20 12.11 3.23
C VAL A 342 -10.86 11.40 3.01
N THR A 343 -10.12 11.22 4.10
CA THR A 343 -8.83 10.53 4.18
C THR A 343 -9.02 9.29 5.05
N ILE A 344 -8.87 8.09 4.47
CA ILE A 344 -8.80 6.85 5.27
C ILE A 344 -7.38 6.67 5.79
N PHE A 345 -7.23 6.28 7.05
CA PHE A 345 -5.93 5.98 7.63
C PHE A 345 -6.01 4.82 8.60
N GLY A 346 -4.95 4.02 8.68
CA GLY A 346 -4.93 2.86 9.56
C GLY A 346 -3.51 2.34 9.77
N GLN A 347 -3.33 1.61 10.87
CA GLN A 347 -2.05 1.02 11.26
C GLN A 347 -2.15 -0.51 11.30
N SER A 348 -1.06 -1.21 10.95
CA SER A 348 -1.00 -2.69 10.95
C SER A 348 -2.03 -3.33 9.99
N ALA A 349 -2.88 -4.23 10.50
CA ALA A 349 -4.06 -4.74 9.79
C ALA A 349 -5.00 -3.61 9.30
N GLY A 350 -5.10 -2.49 10.03
CA GLY A 350 -5.82 -1.29 9.59
C GLY A 350 -5.14 -0.59 8.41
N GLY A 351 -3.80 -0.57 8.36
CA GLY A 351 -3.05 -0.07 7.19
C GLY A 351 -3.20 -0.99 5.98
N SER A 352 -3.23 -2.31 6.22
CA SER A 352 -3.54 -3.31 5.19
C SER A 352 -4.98 -3.14 4.69
N SER A 353 -5.92 -2.80 5.58
CA SER A 353 -7.31 -2.48 5.22
C SER A 353 -7.44 -1.22 4.35
N VAL A 354 -6.54 -0.24 4.50
CA VAL A 354 -6.48 0.92 3.59
C VAL A 354 -6.07 0.46 2.19
N ASN A 355 -5.10 -0.43 2.05
CA ASN A 355 -4.73 -1.04 0.76
C ASN A 355 -5.92 -1.81 0.13
N ASP A 356 -6.64 -2.61 0.93
CA ASP A 356 -7.80 -3.37 0.47
C ASP A 356 -8.94 -2.44 0.01
N LEU A 357 -9.23 -1.36 0.74
CA LEU A 357 -10.23 -0.36 0.33
C LEU A 357 -9.81 0.41 -0.93
N ILE A 358 -8.54 0.76 -1.08
CA ILE A 358 -8.03 1.39 -2.31
C ILE A 358 -8.24 0.45 -3.50
N THR A 359 -7.95 -0.85 -3.34
CA THR A 359 -8.06 -1.84 -4.42
C THR A 359 -9.46 -2.41 -4.65
N CYS A 360 -10.41 -2.15 -3.74
CA CYS A 360 -11.78 -2.66 -3.75
C CYS A 360 -12.59 -2.23 -4.99
N PRO A 361 -12.98 -3.17 -5.89
CA PRO A 361 -13.77 -2.87 -7.08
C PRO A 361 -15.20 -2.42 -6.76
N ALA A 362 -15.83 -3.01 -5.73
CA ALA A 362 -17.23 -2.79 -5.38
C ALA A 362 -17.62 -1.33 -5.05
N ILE A 363 -16.63 -0.48 -4.74
CA ILE A 363 -16.83 0.95 -4.40
C ILE A 363 -16.20 1.91 -5.42
N MET A 364 -15.62 1.40 -6.52
CA MET A 364 -15.03 2.25 -7.56
C MET A 364 -16.09 3.19 -8.15
N GLY A 365 -15.85 4.50 -8.01
CA GLY A 365 -16.76 5.55 -8.46
C GLY A 365 -17.81 6.01 -7.44
N GLU A 366 -17.81 5.49 -6.21
CA GLU A 366 -18.63 6.05 -5.11
C GLU A 366 -18.00 7.32 -4.47
N ASP A 367 -16.72 7.60 -4.77
CA ASP A 367 -15.94 8.73 -4.23
C ASP A 367 -15.97 8.83 -2.69
N LEU A 368 -15.92 7.68 -2.01
CA LEU A 368 -16.00 7.58 -0.54
C LEU A 368 -14.76 8.18 0.18
N PHE A 369 -13.61 8.21 -0.49
CA PHE A 369 -12.36 8.81 0.00
C PHE A 369 -11.50 9.32 -1.16
N GLN A 370 -10.57 10.24 -0.86
CA GLN A 370 -9.64 10.85 -1.81
C GLN A 370 -8.17 10.64 -1.44
N ASN A 371 -7.87 10.39 -0.16
CA ASN A 371 -6.52 10.15 0.34
C ASN A 371 -6.50 8.87 1.22
N GLY A 372 -5.34 8.21 1.28
CA GLY A 372 -5.08 7.03 2.10
C GLY A 372 -3.75 7.17 2.85
N ILE A 373 -3.71 6.81 4.14
CA ILE A 373 -2.47 6.68 4.91
C ILE A 373 -2.30 5.22 5.39
N VAL A 374 -1.18 4.60 4.99
CA VAL A 374 -0.83 3.21 5.29
C VAL A 374 0.33 3.17 6.29
N GLN A 375 0.03 2.96 7.57
CA GLN A 375 1.04 2.92 8.65
C GLN A 375 1.38 1.44 8.95
N SER A 376 2.62 1.01 8.72
CA SER A 376 3.08 -0.37 8.97
C SER A 376 2.17 -1.46 8.37
N GLY A 377 1.62 -1.20 7.18
CA GLY A 377 0.62 -2.05 6.51
C GLY A 377 1.17 -2.73 5.25
N LYS A 378 0.69 -3.95 4.98
CA LYS A 378 1.11 -4.78 3.82
C LYS A 378 -0.09 -5.29 3.01
N SER A 379 0.12 -6.29 2.17
CA SER A 379 -0.96 -7.07 1.56
C SER A 379 -1.37 -8.23 2.48
N ASN A 380 -2.67 -8.44 2.72
CA ASN A 380 -3.19 -9.57 3.49
C ASN A 380 -4.34 -10.31 2.75
N VAL A 381 -4.12 -10.55 1.45
CA VAL A 381 -5.11 -11.14 0.53
C VAL A 381 -4.78 -12.60 0.20
N ALA A 382 -5.80 -13.47 0.13
CA ALA A 382 -5.68 -14.87 -0.27
C ALA A 382 -6.86 -15.34 -1.14
N THR A 383 -6.75 -16.51 -1.78
CA THR A 383 -7.89 -17.14 -2.48
C THR A 383 -8.84 -17.81 -1.49
N ALA A 384 -10.10 -18.03 -1.91
CA ALA A 384 -11.10 -18.72 -1.08
C ALA A 384 -10.64 -20.13 -0.68
N GLU A 385 -10.05 -20.90 -1.60
CA GLU A 385 -9.46 -22.22 -1.34
C GLU A 385 -8.42 -22.19 -0.20
N VAL A 386 -7.52 -21.20 -0.20
CA VAL A 386 -6.48 -21.05 0.82
C VAL A 386 -7.08 -20.68 2.17
N ALA A 387 -7.98 -19.70 2.22
CA ALA A 387 -8.67 -19.32 3.45
C ALA A 387 -9.47 -20.50 4.04
N ALA A 388 -10.16 -21.24 3.18
CA ALA A 388 -10.90 -22.44 3.54
C ALA A 388 -9.98 -23.54 4.11
N ALA A 389 -8.79 -23.76 3.53
CA ALA A 389 -7.84 -24.76 4.01
C ALA A 389 -7.35 -24.52 5.45
N TYR A 390 -7.23 -23.26 5.88
CA TYR A 390 -6.89 -22.91 7.27
C TYR A 390 -8.07 -23.05 8.24
N ALA A 391 -9.30 -22.73 7.81
CA ALA A 391 -10.47 -22.68 8.69
C ALA A 391 -11.25 -24.01 8.78
N LEU A 392 -11.38 -24.76 7.68
CA LEU A 392 -12.19 -25.98 7.59
C LEU A 392 -11.87 -27.04 8.66
N PRO A 393 -10.59 -27.39 8.95
CA PRO A 393 -10.27 -28.47 9.89
C PRO A 393 -10.84 -28.27 11.29
N TYR A 394 -10.91 -27.01 11.75
CA TYR A 394 -11.44 -26.64 13.07
C TYR A 394 -12.96 -26.48 13.07
N ILE A 395 -13.55 -26.17 11.91
CA ILE A 395 -15.00 -25.99 11.76
C ILE A 395 -15.74 -27.32 11.61
N GLU A 396 -15.13 -28.32 10.97
CA GLU A 396 -15.76 -29.63 10.76
C GLU A 396 -15.96 -30.43 12.06
N GLU A 397 -15.23 -30.13 13.14
CA GLU A 397 -15.48 -30.68 14.47
C GLU A 397 -16.87 -30.30 15.02
N PHE A 398 -17.36 -29.09 14.70
CA PHE A 398 -18.65 -28.57 15.16
C PHE A 398 -19.75 -28.68 14.11
N CYS A 399 -19.42 -28.45 12.83
CA CYS A 399 -20.38 -28.31 11.73
C CYS A 399 -19.91 -29.02 10.45
N ASN A 400 -20.01 -30.36 10.42
CA ASN A 400 -19.57 -31.21 9.31
C ASN A 400 -20.47 -31.23 8.04
N GLY A 401 -21.56 -30.46 8.02
CA GLY A 401 -22.38 -30.29 6.81
C GLY A 401 -21.65 -29.49 5.72
N THR A 402 -22.29 -29.26 4.58
CA THR A 402 -21.73 -28.43 3.50
C THR A 402 -22.58 -27.18 3.23
N ALA A 403 -21.95 -26.10 2.75
CA ALA A 403 -22.61 -24.89 2.25
C ALA A 403 -23.72 -24.40 3.20
N THR A 404 -24.97 -24.30 2.71
CA THR A 404 -26.12 -23.81 3.47
C THR A 404 -26.36 -24.57 4.80
N GLN A 405 -26.06 -25.88 4.86
CA GLN A 405 -26.19 -26.68 6.08
C GLN A 405 -25.13 -26.28 7.12
N ARG A 406 -23.89 -26.07 6.67
CA ARG A 406 -22.79 -25.62 7.51
C ARG A 406 -23.03 -24.19 8.02
N ALA A 407 -23.43 -23.27 7.14
CA ALA A 407 -23.79 -21.90 7.49
C ALA A 407 -24.93 -21.85 8.52
N SER A 408 -25.98 -22.67 8.34
CA SER A 408 -27.09 -22.76 9.30
C SER A 408 -26.63 -23.31 10.67
N CYS A 409 -25.74 -24.31 10.66
CA CYS A 409 -25.14 -24.85 11.88
C CYS A 409 -24.32 -23.79 12.62
N LEU A 410 -23.39 -23.11 11.95
CA LEU A 410 -22.52 -22.08 12.53
C LEU A 410 -23.30 -20.86 13.04
N ARG A 411 -24.37 -20.44 12.36
CA ARG A 411 -25.29 -19.39 12.86
C ARG A 411 -26.05 -19.80 14.12
N SER A 412 -26.24 -21.10 14.35
CA SER A 412 -26.93 -21.64 15.54
C SER A 412 -26.01 -21.88 16.75
N LEU A 413 -24.68 -21.85 16.58
CA LEU A 413 -23.74 -22.01 17.69
C LEU A 413 -23.74 -20.78 18.62
N PRO A 414 -23.42 -20.97 19.92
CA PRO A 414 -23.05 -19.86 20.81
C PRO A 414 -21.89 -19.05 20.23
N ALA A 415 -21.88 -17.75 20.47
CA ALA A 415 -20.84 -16.87 19.95
C ALA A 415 -19.47 -17.20 20.56
N GLU A 416 -19.46 -17.61 21.83
CA GLU A 416 -18.28 -18.06 22.56
C GLU A 416 -17.65 -19.30 21.90
N THR A 417 -18.45 -20.25 21.43
CA THR A 417 -17.95 -21.44 20.72
C THR A 417 -17.31 -21.09 19.38
N LEU A 418 -17.83 -20.08 18.67
CA LEU A 418 -17.20 -19.57 17.45
C LEU A 418 -15.90 -18.82 17.77
N LEU A 419 -15.90 -18.03 18.83
CA LEU A 419 -14.71 -17.32 19.30
C LEU A 419 -13.60 -18.32 19.71
N ASP A 420 -13.92 -19.39 20.42
CA ASP A 420 -12.99 -20.46 20.78
C ASP A 420 -12.31 -21.10 19.55
N ILE A 421 -13.02 -21.27 18.43
CA ILE A 421 -12.44 -21.78 17.17
C ILE A 421 -11.30 -20.86 16.67
N THR A 422 -11.42 -19.55 16.85
CA THR A 422 -10.39 -18.56 16.45
C THR A 422 -9.05 -18.80 17.15
N ASN A 423 -9.07 -19.32 18.39
CA ASN A 423 -7.87 -19.45 19.22
C ASN A 423 -6.89 -20.56 18.75
N ASN A 424 -7.25 -21.33 17.70
CA ASN A 424 -6.42 -22.41 17.15
C ASN A 424 -5.38 -21.92 16.12
N SER A 425 -4.83 -20.72 16.30
CA SER A 425 -3.84 -20.10 15.41
C SER A 425 -4.26 -20.04 13.93
N ILE A 426 -5.55 -19.78 13.66
CA ILE A 426 -6.07 -19.64 12.29
C ILE A 426 -5.60 -18.31 11.70
N SER A 427 -5.01 -18.35 10.50
CA SER A 427 -4.70 -17.16 9.72
C SER A 427 -5.96 -16.62 9.01
N TRP A 428 -6.24 -15.33 9.18
CA TRP A 428 -7.37 -14.65 8.56
C TRP A 428 -6.91 -13.73 7.42
N TYR A 429 -7.66 -13.73 6.32
CA TYR A 429 -7.31 -13.03 5.09
C TYR A 429 -8.51 -12.32 4.48
N THR A 430 -8.26 -11.22 3.78
CA THR A 430 -9.18 -10.71 2.76
C THR A 430 -9.22 -11.70 1.59
N VAL A 431 -10.41 -12.08 1.14
CA VAL A 431 -10.58 -13.15 0.15
C VAL A 431 -10.80 -12.60 -1.25
N ILE A 432 -10.08 -13.13 -2.24
CA ILE A 432 -10.31 -12.83 -3.66
C ILE A 432 -11.66 -13.44 -4.07
N ASP A 433 -12.66 -12.58 -4.23
CA ASP A 433 -14.06 -12.93 -4.55
C ASP A 433 -14.54 -12.33 -5.88
N GLY A 434 -13.71 -11.50 -6.53
CA GLY A 434 -14.07 -10.79 -7.76
C GLY A 434 -14.93 -9.53 -7.55
N HIS A 435 -15.36 -9.24 -6.32
CA HIS A 435 -16.29 -8.16 -5.99
C HIS A 435 -15.70 -7.15 -4.99
N TYR A 436 -15.39 -7.58 -3.76
CA TYR A 436 -14.70 -6.75 -2.75
C TYR A 436 -13.18 -6.83 -2.90
N SER A 437 -12.64 -7.96 -3.37
CA SER A 437 -11.25 -8.08 -3.80
C SER A 437 -11.18 -8.86 -5.11
N ALA A 438 -10.71 -8.20 -6.17
CA ALA A 438 -10.64 -8.81 -7.50
C ALA A 438 -9.38 -9.63 -7.75
N ASP A 439 -8.31 -9.37 -7.00
CA ASP A 439 -7.00 -10.03 -7.09
C ASP A 439 -6.15 -9.59 -5.87
N TYR A 440 -4.94 -10.13 -5.67
CA TYR A 440 -4.00 -9.65 -4.66
C TYR A 440 -3.76 -8.11 -4.75
N THR A 441 -3.32 -7.46 -3.67
CA THR A 441 -3.05 -6.01 -3.70
C THR A 441 -1.86 -5.66 -4.62
N GLN A 442 -0.78 -6.45 -4.52
CA GLN A 442 0.30 -6.54 -5.50
C GLN A 442 -0.13 -7.24 -6.80
N ALA A 443 -1.43 -7.46 -7.02
CA ALA A 443 -2.03 -7.81 -8.30
C ALA A 443 -2.89 -6.67 -8.92
N ARG A 444 -3.50 -5.81 -8.07
CA ARG A 444 -4.35 -4.67 -8.46
C ARG A 444 -3.59 -3.37 -8.75
N TYR A 445 -2.59 -2.99 -7.95
CA TYR A 445 -1.84 -1.73 -8.14
C TYR A 445 -1.13 -1.62 -9.52
N ALA A 446 -1.00 -2.70 -10.28
CA ALA A 446 -0.27 -2.79 -11.56
C ALA A 446 -0.98 -2.03 -12.64
N LEU A 447 -2.25 -2.40 -12.74
CA LEU A 447 -3.03 -2.29 -13.95
C LEU A 447 -3.23 -0.80 -14.24
N GLY A 448 -3.16 0.00 -13.17
CA GLY A 448 -2.92 1.43 -13.12
C GLY A 448 -3.97 2.10 -12.24
N ALA A 449 -3.95 3.43 -12.20
CA ALA A 449 -4.96 4.22 -11.50
C ALA A 449 -6.41 3.90 -11.93
N GLN A 450 -6.63 3.36 -13.14
CA GLN A 450 -7.94 3.00 -13.68
C GLN A 450 -8.51 1.66 -13.16
N TYR A 451 -7.76 0.92 -12.34
CA TYR A 451 -8.22 -0.33 -11.71
C TYR A 451 -8.33 -0.26 -10.18
N ILE A 452 -8.13 0.93 -9.60
CA ILE A 452 -8.25 1.18 -8.16
C ILE A 452 -9.01 2.48 -7.91
N ASN A 453 -9.37 2.73 -6.65
CA ASN A 453 -9.95 4.00 -6.24
C ASN A 453 -8.91 5.12 -6.40
N SER A 454 -9.31 6.24 -7.01
CA SER A 454 -8.38 7.29 -7.44
C SER A 454 -7.91 8.12 -6.22
N VAL A 455 -6.72 7.81 -5.71
CA VAL A 455 -6.30 8.19 -4.34
C VAL A 455 -4.91 8.84 -4.29
N ASN A 456 -4.67 9.76 -3.34
CA ASN A 456 -3.33 10.16 -2.89
C ASN A 456 -2.87 9.23 -1.76
N VAL A 457 -1.62 8.74 -1.75
CA VAL A 457 -1.15 7.81 -0.71
C VAL A 457 0.05 8.36 0.05
N LEU A 458 -0.04 8.30 1.38
CA LEU A 458 1.07 8.40 2.32
C LEU A 458 1.29 7.02 2.93
N THR A 459 2.53 6.55 3.01
CA THR A 459 2.85 5.20 3.51
C THR A 459 4.15 5.23 4.29
N GLY A 460 4.31 4.34 5.27
CA GLY A 460 5.59 4.21 5.97
C GLY A 460 5.57 3.13 7.04
N ASN A 461 6.72 2.94 7.67
CA ASN A 461 6.96 1.89 8.67
C ASN A 461 7.81 2.44 9.83
N MET A 462 7.84 1.68 10.92
CA MET A 462 8.84 1.76 11.97
C MET A 462 10.09 0.96 11.56
N LEU A 463 11.24 1.20 12.19
CA LEU A 463 12.49 0.49 11.82
C LEU A 463 12.59 -0.94 12.38
N GLU A 464 12.04 -1.20 13.57
CA GLU A 464 12.19 -2.47 14.28
C GLU A 464 10.83 -3.02 14.74
N GLU A 465 9.87 -3.00 13.81
CA GLU A 465 8.48 -3.48 13.96
C GLU A 465 8.39 -4.79 14.75
N TYR A 466 9.24 -5.76 14.41
CA TYR A 466 9.12 -7.12 14.92
C TYR A 466 9.46 -7.28 16.40
N GLN A 467 10.12 -6.29 17.01
CA GLN A 467 10.47 -6.34 18.42
C GLN A 467 9.22 -6.55 19.28
N SER A 468 8.18 -5.73 19.08
CA SER A 468 6.91 -5.83 19.80
C SER A 468 5.97 -6.88 19.21
N LEU A 469 6.03 -7.15 17.89
CA LEU A 469 5.20 -8.18 17.25
C LEU A 469 5.59 -9.61 17.70
N ALA A 470 6.86 -9.85 18.04
CA ALA A 470 7.30 -11.08 18.68
C ALA A 470 6.75 -11.27 20.10
N THR A 471 6.17 -10.23 20.71
CA THR A 471 5.67 -10.24 22.10
C THR A 471 6.74 -10.68 23.12
N THR A 472 6.68 -11.94 23.55
CA THR A 472 7.69 -12.60 24.41
C THR A 472 8.26 -13.89 23.81
N THR A 473 7.94 -14.22 22.55
CA THR A 473 8.45 -15.43 21.86
C THR A 473 9.95 -15.31 21.63
N LEU A 474 10.43 -14.15 21.17
CA LEU A 474 11.83 -13.75 21.22
C LEU A 474 12.14 -13.07 22.55
N TRP A 475 13.35 -13.28 23.09
CA TRP A 475 13.81 -12.65 24.34
C TRP A 475 15.24 -12.07 24.23
N PRO A 476 15.55 -10.91 24.88
CA PRO A 476 16.82 -10.20 24.69
C PRO A 476 18.10 -10.97 25.03
N SER A 477 18.03 -12.00 25.90
CA SER A 477 19.17 -12.84 26.29
C SER A 477 19.37 -14.09 25.41
N MET A 478 18.62 -14.23 24.32
CA MET A 478 18.76 -15.32 23.36
C MET A 478 20.16 -15.32 22.71
N SER A 479 20.73 -16.51 22.53
CA SER A 479 22.10 -16.71 22.03
C SER A 479 22.25 -17.80 20.96
N ASN A 480 21.13 -18.41 20.54
CA ASN A 480 21.09 -19.43 19.50
C ASN A 480 20.24 -18.91 18.32
N PHE A 481 20.87 -18.63 17.18
CA PHE A 481 20.15 -18.07 16.03
C PHE A 481 19.23 -19.09 15.35
N SER A 482 19.55 -20.39 15.40
CA SER A 482 18.68 -21.43 14.82
C SER A 482 17.35 -21.53 15.57
N GLU A 483 17.38 -21.42 16.90
CA GLU A 483 16.17 -21.36 17.74
C GLU A 483 15.36 -20.08 17.47
N ALA A 484 16.02 -18.95 17.22
CA ALA A 484 15.35 -17.73 16.79
C ALA A 484 14.67 -17.88 15.41
N LEU A 485 15.30 -18.56 14.46
CA LEU A 485 14.71 -18.83 13.14
C LEU A 485 13.51 -19.78 13.24
N GLU A 486 13.56 -20.80 14.10
CA GLU A 486 12.40 -21.67 14.39
C GLU A 486 11.21 -20.87 14.95
N ILE A 487 11.46 -19.90 15.83
CA ILE A 487 10.43 -18.98 16.34
C ILE A 487 9.88 -18.08 15.22
N LEU A 488 10.75 -17.44 14.42
CA LEU A 488 10.32 -16.59 13.30
C LEU A 488 9.48 -17.35 12.24
N ILE A 489 9.74 -18.65 12.06
CA ILE A 489 8.93 -19.53 11.19
C ILE A 489 7.59 -19.86 11.87
N SER A 490 7.61 -20.20 13.16
CA SER A 490 6.39 -20.53 13.93
C SER A 490 5.42 -19.34 14.04
N ASP A 491 5.95 -18.12 14.16
CA ASP A 491 5.19 -16.87 14.24
C ASP A 491 4.78 -16.34 12.84
N ALA A 492 5.07 -17.11 11.78
CA ALA A 492 4.84 -16.77 10.37
C ALA A 492 5.44 -15.41 9.94
N ALA A 493 6.54 -14.99 10.58
CA ALA A 493 7.30 -13.80 10.22
C ALA A 493 8.18 -14.03 8.99
N ILE A 494 8.70 -15.25 8.86
CA ILE A 494 9.39 -15.78 7.67
C ILE A 494 8.94 -17.22 7.41
N ASN A 495 9.30 -17.80 6.27
CA ASN A 495 9.18 -19.24 6.02
C ASN A 495 10.55 -19.95 6.00
N GLU A 496 10.54 -21.30 5.93
CA GLU A 496 11.74 -22.14 5.92
C GLU A 496 12.76 -21.72 4.84
N ALA A 497 12.28 -21.38 3.64
CA ALA A 497 13.14 -20.99 2.51
C ALA A 497 13.75 -19.59 2.70
N GLN A 498 13.00 -18.66 3.29
CA GLN A 498 13.52 -17.35 3.71
C GLN A 498 14.57 -17.49 4.82
N ALA A 499 14.37 -18.38 5.79
CA ALA A 499 15.36 -18.67 6.83
C ALA A 499 16.66 -19.26 6.26
N GLU A 500 16.57 -20.21 5.33
CA GLU A 500 17.74 -20.75 4.62
C GLU A 500 18.45 -19.67 3.78
N ALA A 501 17.70 -18.83 3.07
CA ALA A 501 18.25 -17.73 2.29
C ALA A 501 18.96 -16.69 3.16
N ALA A 502 18.37 -16.32 4.30
CA ALA A 502 18.95 -15.41 5.29
C ALA A 502 20.29 -15.95 5.83
N LEU A 503 20.35 -17.23 6.21
CA LEU A 503 21.58 -17.90 6.63
C LEU A 503 22.66 -17.92 5.53
N ASN A 504 22.28 -18.26 4.30
CA ASN A 504 23.21 -18.40 3.18
C ASN A 504 23.72 -17.05 2.64
N SER A 505 22.99 -15.95 2.84
CA SER A 505 23.38 -14.61 2.38
C SER A 505 24.56 -14.00 3.14
N GLY A 506 24.72 -14.34 4.43
CA GLY A 506 25.65 -13.69 5.34
C GLY A 506 25.23 -12.29 5.81
N LEU A 507 24.07 -11.76 5.41
CA LEU A 507 23.60 -10.43 5.82
C LEU A 507 23.25 -10.37 7.31
N TYR A 508 22.82 -11.49 7.91
CA TYR A 508 22.45 -11.59 9.32
C TYR A 508 23.58 -12.11 10.22
N THR A 509 24.84 -11.84 9.85
CA THR A 509 25.99 -12.42 10.58
C THR A 509 26.17 -11.77 11.95
N ILE A 510 26.11 -12.60 13.00
CA ILE A 510 26.29 -12.17 14.39
C ILE A 510 27.79 -12.15 14.75
N THR A 511 28.37 -10.98 15.02
CA THR A 511 29.78 -10.86 15.44
C THR A 511 30.02 -9.69 16.39
N ASN A 512 31.12 -9.75 17.17
CA ASN A 512 31.60 -8.64 18.00
C ASN A 512 32.47 -7.62 17.22
N ASN A 513 32.57 -7.73 15.89
CA ASN A 513 33.41 -6.87 15.06
C ASN A 513 32.54 -5.94 14.20
N THR A 514 32.89 -4.65 14.16
CA THR A 514 32.38 -3.72 13.14
C THR A 514 33.02 -4.04 11.79
N VAL A 515 32.21 -4.44 10.81
CA VAL A 515 32.66 -4.67 9.44
C VAL A 515 32.57 -3.39 8.63
N TYR A 516 33.61 -3.10 7.85
CA TYR A 516 33.59 -2.09 6.79
C TYR A 516 33.24 -2.78 5.46
N ASN A 517 32.55 -2.06 4.57
CA ASN A 517 32.10 -2.49 3.24
C ASN A 517 30.75 -3.24 3.19
N GLY A 518 29.67 -2.58 3.66
CA GLY A 518 28.27 -2.92 3.34
C GLY A 518 27.59 -3.94 4.25
N SER A 519 28.29 -4.98 4.70
CA SER A 519 27.72 -6.02 5.56
C SER A 519 27.38 -5.48 6.96
N THR A 520 26.09 -5.49 7.31
CA THR A 520 25.64 -5.33 8.70
C THR A 520 26.12 -6.52 9.53
N THR A 521 26.77 -6.27 10.67
CA THR A 521 27.02 -7.30 11.68
C THR A 521 26.21 -7.02 12.93
N TYR A 522 25.50 -8.03 13.40
CA TYR A 522 24.66 -7.92 14.59
C TYR A 522 25.46 -8.29 15.84
N THR A 523 25.34 -7.47 16.89
CA THR A 523 26.05 -7.69 18.16
C THR A 523 25.38 -8.75 19.05
N SER A 524 24.17 -9.17 18.71
CA SER A 524 23.41 -10.21 19.41
C SER A 524 22.52 -11.00 18.44
N VAL A 525 22.12 -12.21 18.84
CA VAL A 525 21.08 -13.00 18.14
C VAL A 525 19.74 -12.25 18.12
N TYR A 526 19.37 -11.61 19.24
CA TYR A 526 18.11 -10.90 19.36
C TYR A 526 17.98 -9.79 18.30
N ASN A 527 19.01 -8.94 18.14
CA ASN A 527 19.01 -7.88 17.14
C ASN A 527 18.89 -8.44 15.72
N ALA A 528 19.68 -9.47 15.37
CA ALA A 528 19.59 -10.11 14.05
C ALA A 528 18.19 -10.65 13.76
N SER A 529 17.54 -11.22 14.78
CA SER A 529 16.21 -11.84 14.67
C SER A 529 15.09 -10.80 14.58
N VAL A 530 15.19 -9.69 15.32
CA VAL A 530 14.27 -8.56 15.22
C VAL A 530 14.33 -7.91 13.84
N HIS A 531 15.53 -7.72 13.27
CA HIS A 531 15.65 -7.18 11.90
C HIS A 531 15.09 -8.16 10.85
N LEU A 532 15.49 -9.43 10.88
CA LEU A 532 14.99 -10.45 9.96
C LEU A 532 13.46 -10.60 10.02
N GLY A 533 12.88 -10.60 11.22
CA GLY A 533 11.42 -10.63 11.39
C GLY A 533 10.74 -9.35 10.90
N THR A 534 11.34 -8.19 11.09
CA THR A 534 10.78 -6.90 10.63
C THR A 534 10.73 -6.85 9.10
N GLU A 535 11.83 -7.26 8.48
CA GLU A 535 12.00 -7.30 7.03
C GLU A 535 11.06 -8.34 6.39
N GLY A 536 11.03 -9.56 6.93
CA GLY A 536 10.20 -10.66 6.43
C GLY A 536 8.70 -10.43 6.63
N GLN A 537 8.27 -9.98 7.81
CA GLN A 537 6.84 -9.92 8.14
C GLN A 537 6.14 -8.71 7.54
N LEU A 538 6.81 -7.54 7.45
CA LEU A 538 6.20 -6.28 7.02
C LEU A 538 7.03 -5.53 5.98
N TYR A 539 8.31 -5.26 6.27
CA TYR A 539 9.04 -4.20 5.57
C TYR A 539 9.23 -4.49 4.08
N CYS A 540 9.60 -5.73 3.73
CA CYS A 540 9.92 -6.08 2.35
C CYS A 540 8.68 -6.20 1.46
N ASP A 541 7.60 -6.82 1.92
CA ASP A 541 6.34 -6.89 1.14
C ASP A 541 5.69 -5.51 1.01
N GLY A 542 5.62 -4.73 2.11
CA GLY A 542 5.13 -3.36 2.08
C GLY A 542 5.95 -2.48 1.13
N THR A 543 7.29 -2.54 1.21
CA THR A 543 8.16 -1.77 0.31
C THR A 543 8.02 -2.21 -1.15
N LEU A 544 7.90 -3.52 -1.42
CA LEU A 544 7.64 -4.05 -2.76
C LEU A 544 6.32 -3.50 -3.33
N LEU A 545 5.23 -3.54 -2.54
CA LEU A 545 3.92 -3.02 -2.89
C LEU A 545 3.98 -1.51 -3.23
N GLN A 546 4.74 -0.72 -2.48
CA GLN A 546 4.84 0.73 -2.76
C GLN A 546 5.72 1.04 -3.98
N TRP A 547 6.80 0.29 -4.23
CA TRP A 547 7.54 0.33 -5.50
C TRP A 547 6.64 0.02 -6.69
N ILE A 548 5.83 -1.02 -6.54
CA ILE A 548 4.83 -1.47 -7.49
C ILE A 548 3.86 -0.34 -7.86
N ALA A 549 3.28 0.34 -6.86
CA ALA A 549 2.34 1.42 -7.08
C ALA A 549 2.98 2.69 -7.69
N ALA A 550 4.19 3.02 -7.25
CA ALA A 550 4.97 4.13 -7.80
C ALA A 550 5.29 3.92 -9.29
N ALA A 551 5.47 2.66 -9.70
CA ALA A 551 5.90 2.32 -11.04
C ALA A 551 4.76 2.17 -12.05
N SER A 552 3.53 1.90 -11.59
CA SER A 552 2.31 1.91 -12.41
C SER A 552 1.67 3.28 -12.54
N TRP A 553 2.13 4.26 -11.76
CA TRP A 553 1.39 5.51 -11.53
C TRP A 553 -0.02 5.19 -10.99
N ALA A 554 -0.11 4.26 -10.03
CA ALA A 554 -1.37 3.86 -9.40
C ALA A 554 -2.05 5.03 -8.67
N PHE A 555 -1.26 5.83 -7.95
CA PHE A 555 -1.76 6.90 -7.09
C PHE A 555 -1.60 8.28 -7.74
N LYS A 556 -2.50 9.20 -7.41
CA LYS A 556 -2.43 10.63 -7.79
C LYS A 556 -1.13 11.28 -7.30
N SER A 557 -0.78 11.00 -6.05
CA SER A 557 0.51 11.30 -5.43
C SER A 557 0.90 10.18 -4.48
N HIS A 558 2.20 10.03 -4.20
CA HIS A 558 2.73 8.95 -3.39
C HIS A 558 3.90 9.47 -2.53
N TRP A 559 3.81 9.28 -1.23
CA TRP A 559 4.76 9.79 -0.24
C TRP A 559 5.16 8.65 0.71
N PHE A 560 6.46 8.45 0.92
CA PHE A 560 6.98 7.37 1.77
C PHE A 560 7.76 7.96 2.95
N TYR A 561 7.48 7.48 4.18
CA TYR A 561 8.23 7.81 5.40
C TYR A 561 8.79 6.59 6.14
N ILE A 562 9.68 6.88 7.09
CA ILE A 562 10.20 5.95 8.09
C ILE A 562 10.25 6.69 9.43
N HIS A 563 9.68 6.12 10.49
CA HIS A 563 9.83 6.69 11.84
C HIS A 563 11.17 6.31 12.46
N ASN A 564 12.05 7.30 12.58
CA ASN A 564 13.31 7.22 13.31
C ASN A 564 13.21 7.75 14.76
N ARG A 565 12.00 8.10 15.20
CA ARG A 565 11.62 8.40 16.59
C ARG A 565 10.18 7.92 16.81
N GLY A 566 9.88 7.47 18.01
CA GLY A 566 8.55 7.02 18.42
C GLY A 566 8.44 6.90 19.94
N TYR A 567 7.23 6.65 20.43
CA TYR A 567 6.92 6.40 21.84
C TYR A 567 6.06 5.14 21.91
N ALA A 568 6.55 4.10 22.58
CA ALA A 568 5.84 2.82 22.57
C ALA A 568 4.59 2.84 23.45
N LEU A 569 3.59 2.10 22.99
CA LEU A 569 2.40 1.79 23.77
C LEU A 569 2.84 0.95 24.97
N SER A 570 2.52 1.38 26.19
CA SER A 570 3.01 0.74 27.42
C SER A 570 2.53 -0.70 27.61
N TYR A 571 1.41 -1.07 26.98
CA TYR A 571 0.90 -2.44 26.91
C TYR A 571 1.51 -3.28 25.77
N TYR A 572 2.45 -2.71 25.01
CA TYR A 572 3.10 -3.31 23.83
C TYR A 572 4.64 -3.18 23.84
N ASP A 573 5.23 -2.79 24.98
CA ASP A 573 6.69 -2.74 25.22
C ASP A 573 7.10 -3.78 26.28
N PHE A 574 7.11 -5.05 25.90
CA PHE A 574 7.25 -6.20 26.81
C PHE A 574 8.57 -6.28 27.59
N TYR A 575 9.59 -5.55 27.15
CA TYR A 575 10.95 -5.62 27.69
C TYR A 575 11.49 -4.24 28.13
N ASP A 576 10.67 -3.18 28.10
CA ASP A 576 11.09 -1.79 28.33
C ASP A 576 12.24 -1.37 27.38
N LEU A 577 12.12 -1.73 26.09
CA LEU A 577 13.13 -1.53 25.05
C LEU A 577 12.64 -0.69 23.86
N CYS A 578 11.33 -0.45 23.74
CA CYS A 578 10.72 0.36 22.69
C CYS A 578 10.60 1.85 23.05
N THR A 579 10.99 2.23 24.27
CA THR A 579 10.96 3.60 24.79
C THR A 579 12.23 3.89 25.59
N PHE A 580 12.92 4.99 25.32
CA PHE A 580 14.08 5.41 26.12
C PHE A 580 13.65 6.10 27.43
N PRO A 581 14.46 6.05 28.51
CA PRO A 581 14.11 6.66 29.79
C PRO A 581 14.02 8.19 29.76
N VAL A 582 13.17 8.75 30.63
CA VAL A 582 13.03 10.20 30.83
C VAL A 582 14.39 10.84 31.16
N GLY A 583 14.77 11.88 30.42
CA GLY A 583 16.04 12.60 30.59
C GLY A 583 17.26 11.94 29.95
N GLU A 584 17.15 10.75 29.36
CA GLU A 584 18.28 9.96 28.83
C GLU A 584 18.16 9.69 27.31
N PRO A 585 18.07 10.73 26.44
CA PRO A 585 17.76 10.61 25.01
C PRO A 585 18.83 9.88 24.19
N ASP A 586 20.05 9.77 24.71
CA ASP A 586 21.15 9.03 24.09
C ASP A 586 21.07 7.51 24.33
N THR A 587 20.09 7.03 25.11
CA THR A 587 19.87 5.60 25.36
C THR A 587 19.35 4.91 24.11
N PRO A 588 20.05 3.89 23.56
CA PRO A 588 19.56 3.13 22.42
C PRO A 588 18.26 2.40 22.76
N TYR A 589 17.26 2.52 21.88
CA TYR A 589 15.95 1.88 21.98
C TYR A 589 15.44 1.53 20.58
N TYR A 590 14.48 0.60 20.48
CA TYR A 590 13.92 0.11 19.22
C TYR A 590 12.71 0.97 18.79
N ARG A 591 12.53 1.17 17.48
CA ARG A 591 11.32 1.74 16.87
C ARG A 591 10.34 0.61 16.60
N CYS A 592 9.65 0.20 17.66
CA CYS A 592 8.71 -0.92 17.65
C CYS A 592 7.40 -0.57 16.94
N HIS A 593 6.62 -1.61 16.63
CA HIS A 593 5.34 -1.48 15.95
C HIS A 593 4.34 -0.68 16.77
N SER A 594 3.57 0.18 16.08
CA SER A 594 2.58 1.09 16.67
C SER A 594 3.15 2.18 17.60
N SER A 595 4.48 2.33 17.71
CA SER A 595 5.13 3.44 18.45
C SER A 595 5.05 4.80 17.73
N ASP A 596 4.18 4.94 16.72
CA ASP A 596 3.79 6.18 16.04
C ASP A 596 2.39 6.68 16.42
N LEU A 597 1.58 5.86 17.12
CA LEU A 597 0.19 6.20 17.39
C LEU A 597 0.04 7.38 18.36
N TYR A 598 0.87 7.47 19.40
CA TYR A 598 0.83 8.62 20.31
C TYR A 598 1.25 9.91 19.61
N GLU A 599 2.21 9.86 18.68
CA GLU A 599 2.62 10.99 17.85
C GLU A 599 1.52 11.44 16.89
N VAL A 600 0.80 10.51 16.25
CA VAL A 600 -0.28 10.82 15.30
C VAL A 600 -1.52 11.37 16.02
N PHE A 601 -1.93 10.77 17.14
CA PHE A 601 -3.15 11.17 17.84
C PHE A 601 -2.92 12.20 18.95
N GLY A 602 -1.70 12.34 19.47
CA GLY A 602 -1.34 13.31 20.50
C GLY A 602 -1.92 12.96 21.88
N THR A 603 -2.11 11.67 22.17
CA THR A 603 -2.94 11.10 23.25
C THR A 603 -2.20 10.75 24.54
N TYR A 604 -0.90 11.07 24.64
CA TYR A 604 -0.03 10.81 25.80
C TYR A 604 -0.64 11.10 27.17
N TYR A 605 -1.41 12.19 27.30
CA TYR A 605 -2.02 12.63 28.55
C TYR A 605 -3.11 11.67 29.08
N ILE A 606 -3.77 10.90 28.21
CA ILE A 606 -4.83 9.94 28.59
C ILE A 606 -4.27 8.76 29.40
N PHE A 607 -2.98 8.48 29.24
CA PHE A 607 -2.28 7.35 29.86
C PHE A 607 -1.13 7.81 30.78
N ASP A 608 -1.18 9.06 31.26
CA ASP A 608 -0.15 9.68 32.12
C ASP A 608 1.30 9.57 31.57
N GLN A 609 1.48 9.53 30.24
CA GLN A 609 2.79 9.30 29.64
C GLN A 609 3.70 10.54 29.82
N PRO A 610 4.88 10.40 30.46
CA PRO A 610 5.79 11.51 30.69
C PRO A 610 6.43 12.00 29.39
N VAL A 611 6.61 13.31 29.28
CA VAL A 611 7.55 13.91 28.31
C VAL A 611 8.95 13.40 28.66
N ARG A 612 9.54 12.56 27.80
CA ARG A 612 10.88 11.99 28.07
C ARG A 612 11.94 13.08 27.97
N VAL A 613 11.83 13.89 26.93
CA VAL A 613 12.58 15.13 26.70
C VAL A 613 11.68 16.12 25.93
N PRO A 614 11.85 17.46 26.05
CA PRO A 614 10.98 18.45 25.40
C PRO A 614 10.77 18.26 23.89
N GLU A 615 11.76 17.67 23.23
CA GLU A 615 11.78 17.35 21.80
C GLU A 615 10.65 16.40 21.36
N ASP A 616 10.10 15.59 22.27
CA ASP A 616 8.93 14.74 21.95
C ASP A 616 7.67 15.56 21.65
N ILE A 617 7.51 16.73 22.28
CA ILE A 617 6.40 17.66 21.99
C ILE A 617 6.55 18.22 20.58
N TYR A 618 7.76 18.69 20.23
CA TYR A 618 8.03 19.26 18.90
C TYR A 618 7.91 18.22 17.79
N TYR A 619 8.32 16.98 18.05
CA TYR A 619 8.15 15.87 17.12
C TYR A 619 6.67 15.52 16.92
N THR A 620 5.92 15.32 18.01
CA THR A 620 4.46 15.09 17.97
C THR A 620 3.74 16.18 17.17
N ASN A 621 4.04 17.44 17.47
CA ASN A 621 3.51 18.61 16.76
C ASN A 621 3.69 18.50 15.24
N ALA A 622 4.91 18.19 14.79
CA ALA A 622 5.21 18.05 13.38
C ALA A 622 4.49 16.87 12.72
N ILE A 623 4.41 15.71 13.39
CA ILE A 623 3.70 14.52 12.87
C ILE A 623 2.20 14.83 12.69
N GLN A 624 1.54 15.40 13.71
CA GLN A 624 0.13 15.78 13.60
C GLN A 624 -0.10 16.81 12.48
N ASP A 625 0.78 17.79 12.34
CA ASP A 625 0.68 18.83 11.31
C ASP A 625 0.89 18.27 9.89
N MET A 626 1.76 17.27 9.71
CA MET A 626 1.98 16.52 8.45
C MET A 626 0.76 15.68 8.07
N TRP A 627 0.23 14.89 9.01
CA TRP A 627 -0.96 14.07 8.79
C TRP A 627 -2.17 14.96 8.47
N GLY A 628 -2.31 16.08 9.18
CA GLY A 628 -3.30 17.10 8.89
C GLY A 628 -3.12 17.76 7.52
N ALA A 629 -1.88 18.09 7.11
CA ALA A 629 -1.60 18.67 5.80
C ALA A 629 -1.94 17.70 4.66
N PHE A 630 -1.58 16.43 4.83
CA PHE A 630 -1.94 15.37 3.90
C PHE A 630 -3.45 15.17 3.82
N ALA A 631 -4.16 15.17 4.96
CA ALA A 631 -5.62 15.09 4.96
C ALA A 631 -6.29 16.32 4.31
N ARG A 632 -5.70 17.51 4.46
CA ARG A 632 -6.19 18.74 3.82
C ARG A 632 -5.96 18.75 2.30
N THR A 633 -4.82 18.24 1.81
CA THR A 633 -4.31 18.56 0.45
C THR A 633 -3.84 17.38 -0.39
N GLY A 634 -3.69 16.19 0.17
CA GLY A 634 -2.98 15.06 -0.46
C GLY A 634 -1.45 15.20 -0.48
N ASN A 635 -0.88 16.21 0.19
CA ASN A 635 0.56 16.47 0.28
C ASN A 635 0.96 16.66 1.76
N PRO A 636 1.97 15.92 2.28
CA PRO A 636 2.40 16.04 3.68
C PRO A 636 3.27 17.27 3.96
N ASN A 637 3.71 18.00 2.92
CA ASN A 637 4.40 19.28 3.09
C ASN A 637 3.42 20.34 3.62
N VAL A 638 3.61 20.79 4.85
CA VAL A 638 2.70 21.72 5.53
C VAL A 638 2.87 23.15 4.98
N ASP A 639 1.75 23.81 4.66
CA ASP A 639 1.76 25.22 4.22
C ASP A 639 2.35 26.15 5.31
N PRO A 640 3.45 26.88 5.04
CA PRO A 640 4.02 27.84 5.99
C PRO A 640 3.05 28.97 6.37
N ALA A 641 2.07 29.31 5.52
CA ALA A 641 1.06 30.30 5.86
C ALA A 641 0.04 29.75 6.88
N TYR A 642 -0.36 28.47 6.76
CA TYR A 642 -1.15 27.76 7.78
C TYR A 642 -0.41 27.74 9.13
N LEU A 643 0.86 27.28 9.15
CA LEU A 643 1.64 27.20 10.39
C LEU A 643 1.80 28.56 11.07
N LYS A 644 2.08 29.60 10.29
CA LYS A 644 2.18 30.97 10.79
C LYS A 644 0.85 31.53 11.30
N ALA A 645 -0.28 31.19 10.67
CA ALA A 645 -1.60 31.60 11.12
C ALA A 645 -2.04 30.90 12.43
N ARG A 646 -1.49 29.70 12.70
CA ARG A 646 -1.66 28.95 13.95
C ARG A 646 -0.60 29.26 15.01
N SER A 647 0.41 30.09 14.71
CA SER A 647 1.59 30.32 15.56
C SER A 647 2.35 29.03 15.95
N TYR A 648 2.41 28.06 15.04
CA TYR A 648 3.05 26.74 15.26
C TYR A 648 4.56 26.79 14.99
N ASP A 649 5.27 27.65 15.72
CA ASP A 649 6.70 27.94 15.53
C ASP A 649 7.58 26.69 15.65
N SER A 650 7.30 25.78 16.59
CA SER A 650 8.07 24.53 16.73
C SER A 650 8.04 23.67 15.46
N THR A 651 6.93 23.69 14.73
CA THR A 651 6.77 22.95 13.48
C THR A 651 7.47 23.66 12.32
N ILE A 652 7.47 25.00 12.32
CA ILE A 652 8.22 25.81 11.35
C ILE A 652 9.73 25.54 11.48
N ASP A 653 10.24 25.49 12.71
CA ASP A 653 11.65 25.17 12.98
C ASP A 653 11.98 23.73 12.58
N PHE A 654 11.10 22.76 12.87
CA PHE A 654 11.28 21.34 12.52
C PHE A 654 11.39 21.11 11.00
N PHE A 655 10.62 21.83 10.18
CA PHE A 655 10.70 21.74 8.72
C PHE A 655 11.71 22.72 8.08
N PHE A 656 12.52 23.43 8.86
CA PHE A 656 13.42 24.45 8.30
C PHE A 656 14.43 23.85 7.32
N GLY A 657 14.28 24.18 6.02
CA GLY A 657 15.14 23.68 4.95
C GLY A 657 14.81 22.26 4.47
N PHE A 658 13.72 21.66 4.94
CA PHE A 658 13.21 20.37 4.47
C PHE A 658 12.05 20.55 3.49
N GLU A 659 12.06 19.73 2.44
CA GLU A 659 10.92 19.51 1.55
C GLU A 659 10.82 18.00 1.36
N TRP A 660 9.67 17.41 1.67
CA TRP A 660 9.43 15.99 1.48
C TRP A 660 9.33 15.75 -0.04
N PRO A 661 10.18 14.90 -0.65
CA PRO A 661 10.06 14.55 -2.06
C PRO A 661 8.93 13.54 -2.28
N GLN A 662 8.20 13.68 -3.39
CA GLN A 662 7.26 12.65 -3.84
C GLN A 662 8.04 11.38 -4.23
N PHE A 663 7.59 10.22 -3.73
CA PHE A 663 8.21 8.94 -4.03
C PHE A 663 7.85 8.48 -5.45
N THR A 664 8.88 8.21 -6.27
CA THR A 664 8.76 7.82 -7.68
C THR A 664 9.87 6.85 -8.06
N ILE A 665 9.74 6.10 -9.18
CA ILE A 665 10.84 5.22 -9.66
C ILE A 665 12.15 6.01 -9.83
N THR A 666 12.07 7.22 -10.38
CA THR A 666 13.23 8.06 -10.74
C THR A 666 13.75 8.88 -9.56
N SER A 667 12.98 9.00 -8.47
CA SER A 667 13.42 9.55 -7.19
C SER A 667 12.83 8.73 -6.04
N PRO A 668 13.39 7.54 -5.74
CA PRO A 668 12.90 6.64 -4.69
C PRO A 668 13.42 7.08 -3.32
N ARG A 669 13.14 8.33 -2.99
CA ARG A 669 13.59 9.00 -1.77
C ARG A 669 12.44 9.05 -0.77
N VAL A 670 12.76 8.85 0.50
CA VAL A 670 11.78 8.75 1.59
C VAL A 670 12.12 9.76 2.69
N ALA A 671 11.13 10.14 3.49
CA ALA A 671 11.35 10.99 4.66
C ALA A 671 11.73 10.13 5.87
N SER A 672 12.94 10.31 6.38
CA SER A 672 13.34 9.84 7.70
C SER A 672 12.81 10.82 8.75
N LEU A 673 11.75 10.44 9.47
CA LEU A 673 11.08 11.29 10.45
C LEU A 673 11.81 11.17 11.78
N GLN A 674 12.61 12.19 12.12
CA GLN A 674 13.43 12.26 13.32
C GLN A 674 13.51 13.70 13.85
N TYR A 675 14.11 13.89 15.03
CA TYR A 675 14.38 15.20 15.63
C TYR A 675 15.91 15.43 15.67
N PRO A 676 16.46 16.64 15.41
CA PRO A 676 15.83 17.97 15.36
C PRO A 676 15.03 18.31 14.10
N GLY A 677 15.13 17.52 13.05
CA GLY A 677 14.32 17.68 11.85
C GLY A 677 14.37 16.42 10.98
N PRO A 678 13.45 16.28 10.02
CA PRO A 678 13.39 15.14 9.14
C PRO A 678 14.48 15.22 8.06
N GLU A 679 14.92 14.05 7.60
CA GLU A 679 15.96 13.93 6.56
C GLU A 679 15.41 13.19 5.33
N VAL A 680 16.06 13.38 4.18
CA VAL A 680 15.72 12.64 2.96
C VAL A 680 16.70 11.48 2.80
N SER A 681 16.22 10.24 2.94
CA SER A 681 17.02 9.02 2.80
C SER A 681 16.63 8.19 1.57
N SER A 682 17.41 7.15 1.29
CA SER A 682 16.94 6.01 0.50
C SER A 682 16.03 5.11 1.34
N LEU A 683 15.34 4.17 0.69
CA LEU A 683 14.75 3.03 1.40
C LEU A 683 15.85 2.18 2.07
N PRO A 684 15.68 1.75 3.32
CA PRO A 684 16.57 0.81 4.00
C PRO A 684 16.34 -0.63 3.54
N TYR A 685 17.17 -1.54 4.05
CA TYR A 685 17.02 -3.00 3.91
C TYR A 685 16.91 -3.54 2.47
N GLN A 686 17.29 -2.78 1.44
CA GLN A 686 17.15 -3.20 0.04
C GLN A 686 17.85 -4.53 -0.25
N GLU A 687 19.13 -4.66 0.13
CA GLU A 687 19.91 -5.91 -0.01
C GLU A 687 19.30 -7.09 0.77
N HIS A 688 18.63 -6.81 1.90
CA HIS A 688 17.99 -7.84 2.73
C HIS A 688 16.69 -8.31 2.05
N CYS A 689 15.89 -7.38 1.53
CA CYS A 689 14.70 -7.69 0.75
C CYS A 689 14.99 -8.43 -0.55
N GLU A 690 16.15 -8.22 -1.20
CA GLU A 690 16.59 -9.07 -2.33
C GLU A 690 16.69 -10.55 -1.96
N VAL A 691 17.13 -10.86 -0.74
CA VAL A 691 17.31 -12.22 -0.25
C VAL A 691 15.97 -12.83 0.14
N LEU A 692 15.06 -12.06 0.75
CA LEU A 692 13.80 -12.56 1.30
C LEU A 692 12.64 -12.61 0.29
N LEU A 693 12.52 -11.64 -0.62
CA LEU A 693 11.39 -11.53 -1.55
C LEU A 693 11.24 -12.70 -2.53
N PRO A 694 12.30 -13.33 -3.10
CA PRO A 694 12.16 -14.46 -4.01
C PRO A 694 11.49 -15.69 -3.40
N TYR A 695 11.46 -15.77 -2.05
CA TYR A 695 10.89 -16.87 -1.29
C TYR A 695 9.58 -16.49 -0.59
N VAL A 696 9.02 -15.29 -0.85
CA VAL A 696 7.65 -14.98 -0.46
C VAL A 696 6.71 -15.91 -1.26
N THR A 697 6.24 -16.95 -0.59
CA THR A 697 5.33 -17.93 -1.16
C THR A 697 3.99 -17.26 -1.43
N ASN A 698 3.67 -17.05 -2.70
CA ASN A 698 2.30 -16.81 -3.13
C ASN A 698 1.43 -17.96 -2.58
N PRO A 699 0.32 -17.72 -1.83
CA PRO A 699 -0.33 -18.74 -0.98
C PRO A 699 -0.86 -20.01 -1.67
N SER A 700 -0.80 -20.07 -3.01
CA SER A 700 -1.25 -21.16 -3.88
C SER A 700 -0.45 -22.50 -3.78
N ALA A 701 0.17 -22.80 -2.64
CA ALA A 701 0.77 -24.13 -2.38
C ALA A 701 0.89 -24.42 -0.86
N PRO A 702 0.03 -25.26 -0.26
CA PRO A 702 0.28 -25.78 1.07
C PRO A 702 1.52 -26.68 1.06
N SER A 703 2.48 -26.42 1.96
CA SER A 703 3.60 -27.33 2.18
C SER A 703 3.09 -28.62 2.83
N ALA A 704 3.52 -29.77 2.30
CA ALA A 704 3.05 -31.08 2.76
C ALA A 704 3.65 -31.53 4.12
N SER A 705 4.21 -30.61 4.92
CA SER A 705 4.92 -30.89 6.18
C SER A 705 4.06 -30.72 7.44
N ALA A 706 2.89 -30.07 7.37
CA ALA A 706 1.99 -29.92 8.52
C ALA A 706 1.20 -31.21 8.89
N GLN A 707 1.39 -32.31 8.16
CA GLN A 707 0.75 -33.61 8.44
C GLN A 707 1.70 -34.57 9.16
N THR A 708 1.97 -34.35 10.46
CA THR A 708 2.08 -35.41 11.49
C THR A 708 2.46 -34.83 12.85
N HIS A 709 1.49 -34.58 13.74
CA HIS A 709 1.66 -34.80 15.19
C HIS A 709 0.31 -34.84 15.94
N ILE A 710 -0.62 -35.67 15.45
CA ILE A 710 -1.73 -36.15 16.29
C ILE A 710 -1.16 -37.26 17.19
N GLN A 711 -1.14 -37.04 18.51
CA GLN A 711 -1.07 -38.14 19.47
C GLN A 711 -2.41 -38.31 20.18
N GLU A 712 -2.88 -39.55 20.19
CA GLU A 712 -4.12 -39.98 20.83
C GLU A 712 -4.08 -39.74 22.35
N GLY A 713 -5.23 -39.37 22.93
CA GLY A 713 -5.31 -38.90 24.30
C GLY A 713 -5.23 -39.97 25.40
N GLY A 714 -5.06 -39.51 26.64
CA GLY A 714 -5.13 -40.35 27.85
C GLY A 714 -5.11 -39.49 29.11
N GLY A 715 -6.23 -39.44 29.84
CA GLY A 715 -6.36 -38.61 31.04
C GLY A 715 -5.65 -39.20 32.27
N GLY A 716 -5.23 -38.32 33.19
CA GLY A 716 -4.69 -38.69 34.50
C GLY A 716 -3.88 -37.56 35.12
N GLY A 717 -4.39 -36.97 36.21
CA GLY A 717 -3.70 -35.85 36.88
C GLY A 717 -2.58 -36.30 37.81
N GLY A 718 -1.69 -35.36 38.17
CA GLY A 718 -0.70 -35.56 39.23
C GLY A 718 0.51 -34.61 39.14
N GLN A 719 0.68 -33.76 40.15
CA GLN A 719 1.93 -33.03 40.37
C GLN A 719 3.07 -34.00 40.74
N ALA A 720 4.23 -33.91 40.09
CA ALA A 720 5.52 -34.22 40.72
C ALA A 720 6.71 -33.71 39.88
N SER A 721 7.69 -33.10 40.54
CA SER A 721 8.99 -32.78 39.97
C SER A 721 9.95 -33.97 40.06
N ALA A 722 10.69 -34.29 38.98
CA ALA A 722 11.97 -34.99 39.10
C ALA A 722 12.85 -34.92 37.84
N LYS A 723 14.09 -34.47 38.08
CA LYS A 723 15.33 -34.66 37.30
C LYS A 723 15.40 -35.96 36.48
N LEU A 724 15.90 -35.88 35.25
CA LEU A 724 16.54 -37.01 34.57
C LEU A 724 18.01 -36.70 34.22
N ARG A 725 18.90 -37.56 34.71
CA ARG A 725 20.33 -37.59 34.36
C ARG A 725 20.49 -38.27 32.99
N TRP A 726 21.48 -37.84 32.21
CA TRP A 726 22.11 -38.70 31.22
C TRP A 726 23.55 -39.05 31.60
N SER A 727 23.93 -40.29 31.30
CA SER A 727 25.13 -40.96 31.81
C SER A 727 26.37 -40.69 30.95
N ARG A 728 27.52 -40.49 31.62
CA ARG A 728 28.84 -40.51 30.98
C ARG A 728 29.25 -41.94 30.65
N GLU A 729 29.79 -42.15 29.45
CA GLU A 729 30.95 -43.03 29.26
C GLU A 729 32.10 -42.26 28.61
N ARG A 730 33.33 -42.74 28.85
CA ARG A 730 34.57 -42.03 28.51
C ARG A 730 35.36 -42.87 27.50
N LEU A 731 36.11 -42.18 26.64
CA LEU A 731 37.45 -42.64 26.27
C LEU A 731 38.45 -41.51 26.52
N HIS A 732 39.63 -41.88 27.03
CA HIS A 732 40.69 -40.95 27.42
C HIS A 732 41.70 -40.76 26.27
N ASN A 733 42.27 -39.55 26.16
CA ASN A 733 43.71 -39.39 26.38
C ASN A 733 44.10 -37.96 26.83
N ARG A 734 45.16 -37.90 27.65
CA ARG A 734 45.84 -36.70 28.19
C ARG A 734 47.04 -36.36 27.27
N CYS A 735 47.83 -35.28 27.33
CA CYS A 735 48.00 -34.05 28.14
C CYS A 735 48.89 -33.06 27.28
N ASP A 736 49.37 -31.86 27.65
CA ASP A 736 49.41 -31.09 28.91
C ASP A 736 49.37 -29.54 28.65
N SER A 737 50.14 -28.74 29.41
CA SER A 737 50.19 -27.28 29.51
C SER A 737 51.65 -26.76 29.71
N PRO A 738 51.97 -25.47 29.99
CA PRO A 738 51.60 -24.19 29.35
C PRO A 738 52.77 -23.15 29.21
N THR A 739 52.45 -21.92 28.75
CA THR A 739 53.10 -20.60 29.04
C THR A 739 54.60 -20.30 28.77
N MET A 740 54.88 -19.19 28.06
CA MET A 740 55.88 -18.17 28.48
C MET A 740 55.65 -16.80 27.78
N THR A 741 56.22 -15.70 28.30
CA THR A 741 55.99 -14.32 27.81
C THR A 741 57.23 -13.42 28.02
N ILE A 742 57.23 -12.26 27.32
CA ILE A 742 57.95 -10.98 27.55
C ILE A 742 59.40 -10.78 26.97
N ILE A 743 59.64 -9.53 26.51
CA ILE A 743 60.89 -8.71 26.38
C ILE A 743 61.93 -9.00 25.25
N THR A 744 62.54 -8.04 24.52
CA THR A 744 62.37 -6.55 24.34
C THR A 744 63.13 -5.98 23.10
N ILE A 745 62.97 -4.66 22.85
CA ILE A 745 63.98 -3.64 22.40
C ILE A 745 64.05 -3.25 20.90
N PRO A 746 64.34 -1.96 20.56
CA PRO A 746 63.71 -1.25 19.43
C PRO A 746 64.70 -0.51 18.49
N CYS A 747 64.20 0.39 17.64
CA CYS A 747 64.98 1.55 17.20
C CYS A 747 64.10 2.79 16.89
N CYS A 748 64.63 3.99 17.16
CA CYS A 748 63.95 5.29 17.05
C CYS A 748 64.47 6.12 15.85
N ILE A 749 63.73 7.16 15.43
CA ILE A 749 64.24 8.52 15.10
C ILE A 749 63.08 9.54 15.04
N ARG A 750 63.38 10.85 15.02
CA ARG A 750 62.58 11.95 15.61
C ARG A 750 61.72 12.81 14.64
N ARG A 751 60.70 13.46 15.24
CA ARG A 751 59.95 14.71 14.94
C ARG A 751 60.83 15.91 14.42
N PRO A 752 60.34 17.12 13.98
CA PRO A 752 59.07 17.82 14.40
C PRO A 752 58.38 18.96 13.56
N TRP A 753 57.24 19.45 14.10
CA TRP A 753 56.70 20.86 14.18
C TRP A 753 55.92 21.63 13.05
N LEU A 754 54.76 22.20 13.48
CA LEU A 754 54.17 23.55 13.28
C LEU A 754 53.15 23.97 12.16
N HIS A 755 51.92 24.22 12.63
CA HIS A 755 50.99 25.38 12.45
C HIS A 755 50.40 25.88 11.09
N ARG A 756 49.05 25.93 11.10
CA ARG A 756 48.08 26.98 10.62
C ARG A 756 48.30 27.69 9.28
N GLN A 757 47.33 27.53 8.36
CA GLN A 757 46.52 28.65 7.79
C GLN A 757 45.32 28.10 6.97
N SER A 758 44.21 28.85 6.92
CA SER A 758 43.10 28.67 5.97
C SER A 758 43.40 29.38 4.65
N PRO A 759 42.83 28.97 3.50
CA PRO A 759 41.74 29.77 2.93
C PRO A 759 40.66 28.98 2.13
N THR A 760 39.80 29.76 1.46
CA THR A 760 38.51 29.53 0.78
C THR A 760 38.53 28.71 -0.54
N PRO A 761 37.35 28.38 -1.14
CA PRO A 761 37.20 27.23 -2.03
C PRO A 761 37.21 27.53 -3.53
N SER A 762 37.72 26.59 -4.34
CA SER A 762 37.17 26.20 -5.66
C SER A 762 38.06 25.16 -6.37
N SER A 763 37.53 23.99 -6.70
CA SER A 763 37.70 23.35 -8.02
C SER A 763 36.89 22.05 -8.13
N LEU A 764 36.15 21.93 -9.22
CA LEU A 764 35.34 20.78 -9.60
C LEU A 764 36.20 19.67 -10.26
N LEU A 765 35.60 18.47 -10.35
CA LEU A 765 35.94 17.39 -11.28
C LEU A 765 37.33 16.73 -11.10
N SER A 766 37.37 15.62 -10.34
CA SER A 766 37.42 14.26 -10.93
C SER A 766 37.79 13.21 -9.87
N THR A 767 36.89 12.27 -9.58
CA THR A 767 37.11 10.85 -9.17
C THR A 767 35.82 10.25 -8.59
N PHE A 768 34.81 10.07 -9.44
CA PHE A 768 33.74 9.10 -9.18
C PHE A 768 33.94 7.93 -10.14
N ASN A 769 34.30 6.76 -9.60
CA ASN A 769 33.94 5.49 -10.22
C ASN A 769 34.16 4.28 -9.30
N THR A 770 33.26 3.31 -9.44
CA THR A 770 33.25 1.90 -8.99
C THR A 770 32.45 1.52 -7.74
N HIS A 771 31.14 1.80 -7.70
CA HIS A 771 30.18 1.02 -6.88
C HIS A 771 28.80 0.75 -7.53
N SER A 772 28.44 1.34 -8.69
CA SER A 772 27.07 1.32 -9.24
C SER A 772 26.69 0.08 -10.08
N ILE A 773 27.23 -1.11 -9.80
CA ILE A 773 27.03 -2.31 -10.65
C ILE A 773 26.09 -3.34 -10.01
N GLN A 774 25.97 -3.39 -8.68
CA GLN A 774 25.09 -4.36 -7.99
C GLN A 774 23.65 -3.82 -7.88
N ASP A 775 23.49 -2.55 -7.54
CA ASP A 775 22.20 -1.81 -7.51
C ASP A 775 21.27 -2.15 -8.69
N MET A 776 21.82 -2.19 -9.92
CA MET A 776 21.04 -2.36 -11.15
C MET A 776 20.25 -3.68 -11.25
N ASP A 777 20.61 -4.73 -10.50
CA ASP A 777 19.98 -6.05 -10.65
C ASP A 777 18.65 -6.16 -9.87
N ILE A 778 18.51 -5.43 -8.75
CA ILE A 778 17.20 -5.21 -8.10
C ILE A 778 16.33 -4.32 -8.97
N PHE A 779 16.85 -3.18 -9.42
CA PHE A 779 16.04 -2.22 -10.17
C PHE A 779 15.52 -2.85 -11.46
N LYS A 780 16.34 -3.68 -12.12
CA LYS A 780 15.85 -4.58 -13.16
C LYS A 780 14.80 -5.54 -12.63
N ARG A 781 15.04 -6.39 -11.62
CA ARG A 781 14.06 -7.39 -11.10
C ARG A 781 12.74 -6.80 -10.57
N ALA A 782 12.75 -5.59 -10.01
CA ALA A 782 11.58 -4.87 -9.55
C ALA A 782 10.83 -4.25 -10.72
N GLN A 783 11.48 -3.48 -11.60
CA GLN A 783 10.90 -2.96 -12.85
C GLN A 783 10.36 -4.09 -13.75
N THR A 784 11.09 -5.21 -13.80
CA THR A 784 10.73 -6.50 -14.37
C THR A 784 9.42 -6.98 -13.79
N SER A 785 9.38 -7.29 -12.50
CA SER A 785 8.20 -7.91 -11.88
C SER A 785 7.02 -6.96 -11.97
N PHE A 786 7.27 -5.68 -11.69
CA PHE A 786 6.32 -4.59 -11.78
C PHE A 786 5.68 -4.49 -13.17
N LEU A 787 6.45 -4.28 -14.24
CA LEU A 787 5.87 -4.11 -15.57
C LEU A 787 5.40 -5.46 -16.14
N SER A 788 6.04 -6.59 -15.82
CA SER A 788 5.48 -7.93 -16.09
C SER A 788 4.02 -7.96 -15.65
N TRP A 789 3.79 -7.50 -14.44
CA TRP A 789 2.51 -7.56 -13.78
C TRP A 789 1.55 -6.40 -14.14
N LYS A 790 2.03 -5.17 -14.46
CA LYS A 790 1.27 -4.12 -15.21
C LYS A 790 0.64 -4.69 -16.48
N HIS A 791 1.36 -5.63 -17.08
CA HIS A 791 1.00 -6.31 -18.30
C HIS A 791 0.36 -7.69 -18.04
N GLY A 792 0.01 -7.98 -16.77
CA GLY A 792 -0.72 -9.17 -16.31
C GLY A 792 0.06 -10.48 -16.45
N THR A 793 1.38 -10.41 -16.57
CA THR A 793 2.25 -11.48 -17.09
C THR A 793 2.77 -12.36 -15.96
N PRO A 794 2.27 -13.61 -15.80
CA PRO A 794 2.79 -14.54 -14.82
C PRO A 794 4.08 -15.13 -15.38
N LEU A 795 5.18 -14.85 -14.70
CA LEU A 795 6.48 -15.42 -15.02
C LEU A 795 6.65 -16.68 -14.18
N SER A 796 7.21 -17.73 -14.76
CA SER A 796 7.65 -18.87 -13.93
C SER A 796 8.77 -18.42 -13.00
N SER A 797 8.75 -18.88 -11.74
CA SER A 797 9.62 -18.53 -10.61
C SER A 797 11.11 -18.90 -10.74
N GLY A 798 11.68 -18.87 -11.95
CA GLY A 798 13.09 -19.11 -12.22
C GLY A 798 13.77 -17.88 -12.85
N ALA A 799 15.08 -17.74 -12.60
CA ALA A 799 15.89 -16.62 -13.09
C ALA A 799 15.87 -16.39 -14.63
N TYR A 800 15.40 -17.37 -15.40
CA TYR A 800 15.24 -17.33 -16.86
C TYR A 800 13.85 -16.89 -17.31
N ALA A 801 13.16 -16.05 -16.53
CA ALA A 801 11.87 -15.48 -16.90
C ALA A 801 11.76 -13.97 -16.67
N SER A 802 12.78 -13.30 -16.13
CA SER A 802 12.74 -11.88 -15.77
C SER A 802 12.73 -10.93 -17.00
N PRO A 803 11.62 -10.20 -17.30
CA PRO A 803 11.52 -9.20 -18.36
C PRO A 803 12.29 -7.89 -18.11
N ASN A 804 13.37 -7.68 -18.84
CA ASN A 804 14.10 -6.42 -18.87
C ASN A 804 13.34 -5.37 -19.72
N PHE A 805 12.72 -4.37 -19.09
CA PHE A 805 11.92 -3.35 -19.78
C PHE A 805 12.77 -2.27 -20.45
N GLN A 806 12.31 -1.78 -21.60
CA GLN A 806 12.94 -0.72 -22.38
C GLN A 806 11.90 0.29 -22.86
N SER A 807 12.36 1.43 -23.39
CA SER A 807 11.47 2.45 -23.97
C SER A 807 11.18 2.14 -25.44
N TRP A 808 10.03 2.60 -25.92
CA TRP A 808 9.87 2.86 -27.35
C TRP A 808 10.67 4.10 -27.75
N HIS A 809 11.12 4.15 -29.00
CA HIS A 809 11.94 5.23 -29.53
C HIS A 809 11.33 5.83 -30.80
N THR A 810 11.37 7.16 -30.90
CA THR A 810 11.06 7.92 -32.12
C THR A 810 12.26 8.77 -32.51
N PHE A 811 12.39 9.08 -33.79
CA PHE A 811 13.44 9.95 -34.28
C PHE A 811 13.01 11.43 -34.22
N ASP A 812 13.79 12.24 -33.51
CA ASP A 812 13.51 13.66 -33.23
C ASP A 812 14.13 14.61 -34.29
N PRO A 813 13.57 15.81 -34.55
CA PRO A 813 14.16 16.78 -35.47
C PRO A 813 15.60 17.23 -35.15
N VAL A 814 16.06 17.07 -33.90
CA VAL A 814 17.46 17.32 -33.49
C VAL A 814 18.41 16.17 -33.90
N GLN A 815 17.94 15.24 -34.75
CA GLN A 815 18.68 14.13 -35.36
C GLN A 815 19.12 13.00 -34.41
N SER A 816 18.41 12.81 -33.30
CA SER A 816 18.63 11.70 -32.37
C SER A 816 17.39 10.81 -32.26
N TRP A 817 17.59 9.53 -31.93
CA TRP A 817 16.51 8.70 -31.40
C TRP A 817 16.29 9.09 -29.94
N ILE A 818 15.05 9.45 -29.60
CA ILE A 818 14.65 9.80 -28.23
C ILE A 818 13.66 8.75 -27.72
N ALA A 819 13.71 8.46 -26.43
CA ALA A 819 12.68 7.68 -25.77
C ALA A 819 11.33 8.42 -25.86
N THR A 820 10.31 7.78 -26.41
CA THR A 820 8.95 8.32 -26.35
C THR A 820 8.46 8.19 -24.92
N ARG A 821 8.28 9.32 -24.22
CA ARG A 821 7.39 9.35 -23.07
C ARG A 821 5.95 9.11 -23.54
N SER A 822 5.09 8.65 -22.65
CA SER A 822 3.62 8.68 -22.77
C SER A 822 3.02 10.09 -22.86
N ASP A 823 3.87 11.12 -22.95
CA ASP A 823 3.60 12.50 -22.56
C ASP A 823 3.72 13.45 -23.77
N ILE A 824 3.37 12.98 -24.98
CA ILE A 824 3.40 13.83 -26.18
C ILE A 824 2.15 14.74 -26.22
N ASP A 825 2.43 16.03 -26.37
CA ASP A 825 1.51 17.16 -26.42
C ASP A 825 0.37 16.97 -27.44
N THR A 826 -0.87 17.22 -27.00
CA THR A 826 -2.13 16.86 -27.68
C THR A 826 -2.47 17.70 -28.93
N ASN A 827 -1.48 18.37 -29.53
CA ASN A 827 -1.68 19.45 -30.50
C ASN A 827 -1.23 19.14 -31.95
N THR A 828 -0.96 17.87 -32.29
CA THR A 828 -0.70 17.47 -33.69
C THR A 828 -1.93 16.75 -34.28
N PRO A 829 -2.64 17.32 -35.27
CA PRO A 829 -3.77 16.67 -35.90
C PRO A 829 -3.35 15.38 -36.62
N ALA A 830 -4.13 14.31 -36.44
CA ALA A 830 -3.99 13.10 -37.26
C ALA A 830 -4.37 13.41 -38.72
N ASP A 831 -3.58 12.90 -39.67
CA ASP A 831 -3.85 13.05 -41.11
C ASP A 831 -5.11 12.24 -41.49
N PRO A 832 -6.21 12.87 -41.96
CA PRO A 832 -7.51 12.20 -42.11
C PRO A 832 -7.57 11.38 -43.41
N ALA A 833 -6.78 10.30 -43.48
CA ALA A 833 -6.69 9.45 -44.68
C ALA A 833 -6.38 7.97 -44.38
N GLU A 834 -7.28 7.25 -43.69
CA GLU A 834 -7.51 5.82 -43.97
C GLU A 834 -8.87 5.36 -43.41
N SER A 835 -9.88 5.30 -44.28
CA SER A 835 -11.24 4.85 -43.96
C SER A 835 -11.41 3.35 -44.24
N SER A 836 -10.85 2.51 -43.37
CA SER A 836 -11.18 1.07 -43.31
C SER A 836 -10.71 0.44 -42.00
N ASP A 837 -11.65 -0.19 -41.29
CA ASP A 837 -11.42 -1.24 -40.29
C ASP A 837 -10.29 -0.97 -39.26
N THR A 838 -10.62 -0.29 -38.16
CA THR A 838 -9.65 0.12 -37.12
C THR A 838 -9.10 -1.03 -36.27
N SER A 839 -9.68 -2.22 -36.39
CA SER A 839 -9.33 -3.43 -35.64
C SER A 839 -8.33 -4.34 -36.35
N ARG A 840 -8.36 -4.36 -37.68
CA ARG A 840 -7.52 -5.25 -38.49
C ARG A 840 -6.07 -4.77 -38.51
N LEU A 841 -5.16 -5.72 -38.36
CA LEU A 841 -3.72 -5.49 -38.28
C LEU A 841 -2.96 -6.46 -39.19
N VAL A 842 -1.82 -5.99 -39.70
CA VAL A 842 -0.90 -6.75 -40.55
C VAL A 842 0.48 -6.79 -39.88
N LEU A 843 0.91 -7.99 -39.53
CA LEU A 843 2.25 -8.32 -39.06
C LEU A 843 3.11 -8.79 -40.23
N LEU A 844 4.36 -8.33 -40.30
CA LEU A 844 5.43 -8.98 -41.05
C LEU A 844 6.46 -9.52 -40.05
N THR A 845 6.85 -10.80 -40.18
CA THR A 845 7.98 -11.36 -39.43
C THR A 845 9.05 -11.89 -40.39
N TRP A 846 10.33 -11.57 -40.14
CA TRP A 846 11.43 -11.93 -41.04
C TRP A 846 12.76 -12.10 -40.29
N ASN A 847 13.35 -13.29 -40.40
CA ASN A 847 14.78 -13.49 -40.15
C ASN A 847 15.56 -12.90 -41.33
N ILE A 848 16.50 -11.98 -41.05
CA ILE A 848 17.17 -11.19 -42.10
C ILE A 848 18.60 -11.65 -42.43
N ASP A 849 19.14 -12.68 -41.75
CA ASP A 849 20.56 -13.11 -41.77
C ASP A 849 21.49 -11.92 -42.07
N ALA A 850 21.60 -11.03 -41.09
CA ALA A 850 22.39 -9.83 -41.26
C ALA A 850 23.86 -10.04 -40.87
N THR A 851 24.30 -11.30 -40.74
CA THR A 851 25.70 -11.69 -40.56
C THR A 851 26.41 -11.91 -41.90
N SER A 852 25.64 -12.21 -42.95
CA SER A 852 26.13 -12.32 -44.32
C SER A 852 26.75 -11.03 -44.89
N PRO A 853 27.65 -11.14 -45.89
CA PRO A 853 28.27 -10.00 -46.57
C PRO A 853 27.25 -9.01 -47.18
N GLN A 854 27.69 -7.77 -47.38
CA GLN A 854 26.88 -6.66 -47.90
C GLN A 854 25.68 -6.26 -46.99
N THR A 855 25.80 -6.42 -45.67
CA THR A 855 24.75 -6.15 -44.67
C THR A 855 23.98 -4.84 -44.90
N GLU A 856 24.67 -3.70 -45.08
CA GLU A 856 24.01 -2.41 -45.30
C GLU A 856 23.12 -2.40 -46.55
N LYS A 857 23.59 -3.04 -47.64
CA LYS A 857 22.87 -3.11 -48.92
C LYS A 857 21.67 -4.03 -48.80
N ARG A 858 21.84 -5.23 -48.22
CA ARG A 858 20.76 -6.20 -47.94
C ARG A 858 19.64 -5.57 -47.10
N VAL A 859 19.99 -4.93 -45.99
CA VAL A 859 19.04 -4.23 -45.10
C VAL A 859 18.30 -3.11 -45.82
N THR A 860 18.99 -2.32 -46.66
CA THR A 860 18.38 -1.22 -47.42
C THR A 860 17.35 -1.75 -48.43
N GLU A 861 17.62 -2.88 -49.09
CA GLU A 861 16.68 -3.52 -50.01
C GLU A 861 15.49 -4.15 -49.26
N ILE A 862 15.72 -4.80 -48.11
CA ILE A 862 14.65 -5.30 -47.22
C ILE A 862 13.71 -4.17 -46.81
N ILE A 863 14.23 -3.05 -46.31
CA ILE A 863 13.43 -1.87 -45.94
C ILE A 863 12.67 -1.33 -47.15
N THR A 864 13.30 -1.30 -48.32
CA THR A 864 12.63 -0.88 -49.58
C THR A 864 11.48 -1.81 -49.94
N CYS A 865 11.66 -3.12 -49.78
CA CYS A 865 10.63 -4.11 -50.04
C CYS A 865 9.47 -3.99 -49.07
N ILE A 866 9.73 -3.91 -47.76
CA ILE A 866 8.71 -3.82 -46.70
C ILE A 866 7.84 -2.56 -46.86
N ILE A 867 8.47 -1.41 -47.13
CA ILE A 867 7.75 -0.13 -47.29
C ILE A 867 6.92 -0.09 -48.58
N GLY A 868 7.25 -0.91 -49.58
CA GLY A 868 6.48 -1.08 -50.82
C GLY A 868 5.38 -2.13 -50.77
N LEU A 869 5.09 -2.75 -49.60
CA LEU A 869 4.05 -3.76 -49.47
C LEU A 869 2.64 -3.17 -49.41
N GLU A 870 1.71 -3.81 -50.11
CA GLU A 870 0.27 -3.59 -50.00
C GLU A 870 -0.45 -4.92 -49.71
N PRO A 871 -1.37 -4.99 -48.72
CA PRO A 871 -1.71 -3.93 -47.77
C PRO A 871 -0.51 -3.58 -46.87
N ARG A 872 -0.45 -2.32 -46.45
CA ARG A 872 0.63 -1.80 -45.60
C ARG A 872 0.76 -2.58 -44.29
N VAL A 873 2.00 -2.88 -43.93
CA VAL A 873 2.35 -3.54 -42.67
C VAL A 873 2.18 -2.56 -41.50
N ASN A 874 1.59 -3.00 -40.39
CA ASN A 874 1.45 -2.20 -39.17
C ASN A 874 2.53 -2.53 -38.13
N ILE A 875 2.96 -3.81 -38.07
CA ILE A 875 3.91 -4.35 -37.10
C ILE A 875 5.00 -5.10 -37.87
N ILE A 876 6.27 -4.83 -37.58
CA ILE A 876 7.41 -5.62 -38.11
C ILE A 876 8.14 -6.28 -36.96
N PHE A 877 8.30 -7.60 -37.05
CA PHE A 877 9.20 -8.40 -36.24
C PHE A 877 10.42 -8.79 -37.07
N LEU A 878 11.61 -8.38 -36.64
CA LEU A 878 12.88 -8.81 -37.24
C LEU A 878 13.62 -9.75 -36.30
N GLN A 879 14.24 -10.78 -36.88
CA GLN A 879 15.14 -11.71 -36.18
C GLN A 879 16.53 -11.71 -36.85
N GLU A 880 17.56 -12.08 -36.09
CA GLU A 880 18.97 -12.02 -36.50
C GLU A 880 19.45 -10.63 -36.96
N VAL A 881 18.94 -9.59 -36.29
CA VAL A 881 19.43 -8.22 -36.51
C VAL A 881 20.83 -8.13 -35.90
N SER A 882 21.86 -8.12 -36.75
CA SER A 882 23.25 -7.90 -36.32
C SER A 882 23.50 -6.43 -35.96
N LYS A 883 24.56 -6.15 -35.20
CA LYS A 883 24.91 -4.75 -34.81
C LYS A 883 25.07 -3.81 -36.02
N PRO A 884 25.73 -4.18 -37.14
CA PRO A 884 25.74 -3.36 -38.36
C PRO A 884 24.36 -3.21 -39.02
N ALA A 885 23.51 -4.22 -38.94
CA ALA A 885 22.15 -4.16 -39.49
C ALA A 885 21.28 -3.16 -38.73
N LEU A 886 21.34 -3.20 -37.40
CA LEU A 886 20.68 -2.23 -36.54
C LEU A 886 21.10 -0.80 -36.88
N GLN A 887 22.41 -0.56 -37.01
CA GLN A 887 22.93 0.75 -37.39
C GLN A 887 22.38 1.22 -38.75
N GLN A 888 22.22 0.34 -39.73
CA GLN A 888 21.62 0.70 -41.02
C GLN A 888 20.10 0.93 -40.91
N ILE A 889 19.35 0.10 -40.18
CA ILE A 889 17.91 0.29 -39.93
C ILE A 889 17.66 1.65 -39.28
N LEU A 890 18.39 1.96 -38.19
CA LEU A 890 18.27 3.21 -37.44
C LEU A 890 18.84 4.44 -38.17
N LYS A 891 19.54 4.24 -39.30
CA LYS A 891 20.05 5.28 -40.21
C LYS A 891 19.13 5.53 -41.40
N ASP A 892 18.33 4.56 -41.82
CA ASP A 892 17.41 4.72 -42.94
C ASP A 892 16.37 5.81 -42.64
N LYS A 893 16.32 6.81 -43.52
CA LYS A 893 15.42 7.96 -43.39
C LYS A 893 13.95 7.52 -43.27
N ARG A 894 13.56 6.48 -44.02
CA ARG A 894 12.17 6.01 -44.10
C ARG A 894 11.76 5.28 -42.82
N VAL A 895 12.69 4.58 -42.16
CA VAL A 895 12.47 4.00 -40.84
C VAL A 895 12.23 5.11 -39.81
N ARG A 896 13.13 6.11 -39.77
CA ARG A 896 13.02 7.27 -38.87
C ARG A 896 11.70 8.03 -39.01
N GLU A 897 11.24 8.22 -40.23
CA GLU A 897 10.00 8.96 -40.54
C GLU A 897 8.74 8.14 -40.22
N LEU A 898 8.70 6.83 -40.56
CA LEU A 898 7.47 6.05 -40.55
C LEU A 898 7.28 5.11 -39.34
N TRP A 899 8.33 4.82 -38.56
CA TRP A 899 8.28 3.75 -37.54
C TRP A 899 8.73 4.21 -36.15
N LEU A 900 8.03 3.72 -35.13
CA LEU A 900 8.53 3.62 -33.76
C LEU A 900 9.44 2.39 -33.67
N SER A 901 10.53 2.50 -32.92
CA SER A 901 11.56 1.46 -32.80
C SER A 901 11.67 0.94 -31.37
N SER A 902 11.83 -0.37 -31.20
CA SER A 902 12.20 -0.95 -29.90
C SER A 902 13.59 -0.50 -29.47
N GLU A 903 14.53 -0.37 -30.42
CA GLU A 903 15.94 -0.03 -30.15
C GLU A 903 16.29 1.39 -30.61
N CYS A 904 17.17 2.07 -29.87
CA CYS A 904 17.90 3.27 -30.31
C CYS A 904 19.39 3.01 -30.56
N ASP A 905 19.92 1.92 -30.00
CA ASP A 905 21.29 1.40 -30.11
C ASP A 905 21.29 -0.09 -29.68
N ASP A 906 22.46 -0.72 -29.57
CA ASP A 906 22.63 -2.12 -29.19
C ASP A 906 22.89 -2.35 -27.67
N THR A 907 22.71 -1.33 -26.82
CA THR A 907 23.03 -1.43 -25.38
C THR A 907 22.16 -2.45 -24.64
N SER A 908 20.92 -2.67 -25.12
CA SER A 908 19.98 -3.65 -24.58
C SER A 908 20.39 -5.12 -24.83
N TRP A 909 21.33 -5.37 -25.76
CA TRP A 909 21.68 -6.72 -26.24
C TRP A 909 22.85 -7.38 -25.47
N GLY A 910 23.63 -6.60 -24.72
CA GLY A 910 24.84 -7.08 -24.05
C GLY A 910 25.86 -7.68 -25.03
N ASP A 911 26.37 -8.87 -24.69
CA ASP A 911 27.40 -9.58 -25.48
C ASP A 911 26.87 -10.27 -26.75
N GLN A 912 25.56 -10.19 -27.05
CA GLN A 912 25.00 -10.84 -28.24
C GLN A 912 25.46 -10.19 -29.54
N SER A 913 25.79 -11.01 -30.53
CA SER A 913 26.19 -10.56 -31.88
C SER A 913 24.99 -10.13 -32.74
N PHE A 914 23.79 -10.61 -32.41
CA PHE A 914 22.52 -10.26 -33.03
C PHE A 914 21.37 -10.43 -32.03
N ALA A 915 20.25 -9.74 -32.26
CA ALA A 915 19.04 -9.87 -31.45
C ALA A 915 17.76 -9.79 -32.31
N VAL A 916 16.60 -9.94 -31.66
CA VAL A 916 15.29 -9.60 -32.24
C VAL A 916 15.00 -8.10 -32.10
N MET A 917 14.23 -7.52 -33.02
CA MET A 917 13.84 -6.10 -33.04
C MET A 917 12.38 -5.96 -33.47
N THR A 918 11.66 -4.99 -32.90
CA THR A 918 10.26 -4.71 -33.28
C THR A 918 10.09 -3.27 -33.73
N LEU A 919 9.36 -3.06 -34.83
CA LEU A 919 8.95 -1.75 -35.32
C LEU A 919 7.41 -1.65 -35.35
N LEU A 920 6.87 -0.51 -34.93
CA LEU A 920 5.43 -0.19 -35.03
C LEU A 920 5.20 1.01 -35.95
N SER A 921 4.23 0.92 -36.85
CA SER A 921 3.92 1.98 -37.81
C SER A 921 3.37 3.22 -37.10
N LYS A 922 4.04 4.37 -37.24
CA LYS A 922 3.58 5.64 -36.65
C LYS A 922 2.18 6.02 -37.15
N ALA A 923 1.85 5.70 -38.40
CA ALA A 923 0.52 5.98 -38.96
C ALA A 923 -0.62 5.23 -38.23
N ARG A 924 -0.34 4.10 -37.57
CA ARG A 924 -1.34 3.32 -36.81
C ARG A 924 -1.25 3.53 -35.29
N PHE A 925 -0.10 3.94 -34.77
CA PHE A 925 0.26 3.82 -33.35
C PHE A 925 0.78 5.13 -32.71
N THR A 926 0.35 6.31 -33.17
CA THR A 926 0.80 7.62 -32.64
C THR A 926 -0.15 8.33 -31.68
N THR A 927 -1.38 7.85 -31.48
CA THR A 927 -2.28 8.39 -30.45
C THR A 927 -1.91 7.84 -29.07
N ASN A 928 -2.02 8.68 -28.02
CA ASN A 928 -1.57 8.37 -26.65
C ASN A 928 -2.22 7.13 -25.99
N THR A 929 -3.24 6.54 -26.62
CA THR A 929 -3.98 5.35 -26.16
C THR A 929 -3.67 4.07 -26.96
N ALA A 930 -2.75 4.08 -27.94
CA ALA A 930 -2.57 2.97 -28.90
C ALA A 930 -1.37 2.04 -28.61
N ILE A 931 -0.35 2.51 -27.89
CA ILE A 931 0.88 1.72 -27.59
C ILE A 931 1.04 1.45 -26.09
N GLY A 932 1.51 0.25 -25.79
CA GLY A 932 1.90 -0.16 -24.46
C GLY A 932 3.43 -0.18 -24.25
N PRO A 933 3.89 -0.80 -23.16
CA PRO A 933 5.31 -1.10 -22.88
C PRO A 933 6.04 -1.88 -23.99
N ILE A 934 7.35 -2.03 -23.81
CA ILE A 934 8.17 -3.02 -24.50
C ILE A 934 9.27 -3.60 -23.58
N TRP A 935 9.57 -4.90 -23.70
CA TRP A 935 10.52 -5.60 -22.82
C TRP A 935 11.11 -6.87 -23.39
N ARG A 936 12.24 -7.32 -22.84
CA ARG A 936 12.96 -8.54 -23.22
C ARG A 936 12.91 -9.60 -22.12
N VAL A 937 12.31 -10.75 -22.38
CA VAL A 937 12.39 -11.93 -21.50
C VAL A 937 13.54 -12.82 -21.98
N LYS A 938 14.59 -12.98 -21.16
CA LYS A 938 15.64 -13.97 -21.44
C LYS A 938 15.05 -15.38 -21.40
N PHE A 939 15.47 -16.26 -22.30
CA PHE A 939 15.07 -17.67 -22.28
C PHE A 939 16.14 -18.59 -21.65
N PRO A 940 15.74 -19.75 -21.09
CA PRO A 940 16.64 -20.89 -21.01
C PRO A 940 17.01 -21.30 -22.44
N SER A 941 18.28 -21.30 -22.78
CA SER A 941 18.73 -21.31 -24.18
C SER A 941 20.21 -21.71 -24.30
N HIS A 942 20.54 -22.57 -25.26
CA HIS A 942 21.93 -22.88 -25.62
C HIS A 942 22.64 -21.71 -26.32
N PHE A 943 21.88 -20.76 -26.88
CA PHE A 943 22.40 -19.61 -27.64
C PHE A 943 22.02 -18.24 -27.06
N ALA A 944 21.82 -18.17 -25.73
CA ALA A 944 21.40 -16.97 -24.98
C ALA A 944 20.25 -16.14 -25.62
N ARG A 945 19.26 -16.82 -26.19
CA ARG A 945 18.07 -16.24 -26.81
C ARG A 945 17.16 -15.49 -25.84
N ASP A 946 16.37 -14.58 -26.39
CA ASP A 946 15.35 -13.82 -25.69
C ASP A 946 14.05 -13.71 -26.51
N ALA A 947 13.01 -13.16 -25.87
CA ALA A 947 11.75 -12.77 -26.49
C ALA A 947 11.49 -11.29 -26.24
N LEU A 948 11.28 -10.52 -27.31
CA LEU A 948 10.92 -9.10 -27.25
C LEU A 948 9.40 -8.96 -27.31
N CYS A 949 8.83 -8.56 -26.18
CA CYS A 949 7.41 -8.51 -25.92
C CYS A 949 6.93 -7.06 -25.91
N CYS A 950 5.74 -6.80 -26.43
CA CYS A 950 5.08 -5.50 -26.30
C CYS A 950 3.56 -5.63 -26.29
N ASP A 951 2.89 -4.63 -25.74
CA ASP A 951 1.44 -4.50 -25.80
C ASP A 951 1.06 -3.41 -26.82
N ILE A 952 -0.04 -3.63 -27.53
CA ILE A 952 -0.75 -2.60 -28.29
C ILE A 952 -2.21 -2.58 -27.85
N PHE A 953 -2.89 -1.47 -28.12
CA PHE A 953 -4.27 -1.24 -27.75
C PHE A 953 -5.09 -0.93 -29.00
N VAL A 954 -6.14 -1.73 -29.23
CA VAL A 954 -6.93 -1.70 -30.45
C VAL A 954 -8.38 -1.33 -30.13
N PRO A 955 -8.95 -0.28 -30.74
CA PRO A 955 -10.35 0.08 -30.53
C PRO A 955 -11.30 -1.07 -30.91
N SER A 956 -12.24 -1.38 -30.03
CA SER A 956 -13.32 -2.36 -30.27
C SER A 956 -14.63 -1.62 -30.56
N PRO A 957 -15.47 -2.06 -31.52
CA PRO A 957 -16.80 -1.49 -31.72
C PRO A 957 -17.79 -1.78 -30.57
N MET A 958 -17.48 -2.75 -29.70
CA MET A 958 -18.37 -3.23 -28.63
C MET A 958 -17.96 -2.79 -27.22
N GLU A 959 -16.70 -2.43 -27.01
CA GLU A 959 -16.18 -2.01 -25.70
C GLU A 959 -15.89 -0.51 -25.70
N PRO A 960 -16.18 0.24 -24.61
CA PRO A 960 -15.86 1.66 -24.53
C PRO A 960 -14.35 1.94 -24.45
N GLU A 961 -13.56 0.97 -24.02
CA GLU A 961 -12.10 1.08 -23.86
C GLU A 961 -11.34 0.22 -24.90
N PRO A 962 -10.15 0.67 -25.37
CA PRO A 962 -9.31 -0.10 -26.30
C PRO A 962 -8.90 -1.47 -25.75
N THR A 963 -9.09 -2.52 -26.53
CA THR A 963 -8.73 -3.89 -26.12
C THR A 963 -7.23 -4.12 -26.28
N ARG A 964 -6.58 -4.58 -25.20
CA ARG A 964 -5.16 -4.94 -25.19
C ARG A 964 -4.88 -6.17 -26.06
N ILE A 965 -3.83 -6.14 -26.87
CA ILE A 965 -3.28 -7.30 -27.59
C ILE A 965 -1.79 -7.39 -27.27
N ARG A 966 -1.32 -8.57 -26.84
CA ARG A 966 0.12 -8.82 -26.71
C ARG A 966 0.75 -9.36 -27.97
N LEU A 967 1.95 -8.86 -28.27
CA LEU A 967 2.80 -9.31 -29.36
C LEU A 967 4.14 -9.80 -28.79
N VAL A 968 4.57 -11.01 -29.12
CA VAL A 968 5.84 -11.62 -28.66
C VAL A 968 6.71 -12.01 -29.85
N ASN A 969 7.81 -11.28 -30.06
CA ASN A 969 8.82 -11.54 -31.09
C ASN A 969 9.89 -12.48 -30.53
N VAL A 970 10.13 -13.64 -31.15
CA VAL A 970 11.07 -14.66 -30.67
C VAL A 970 12.14 -15.05 -31.70
N HIS A 971 13.28 -15.48 -31.21
CA HIS A 971 14.19 -16.36 -31.94
C HIS A 971 14.51 -17.54 -31.00
N LEU A 972 13.96 -18.72 -31.28
CA LEU A 972 14.16 -19.90 -30.42
C LEU A 972 15.54 -20.55 -30.60
N ASP A 973 15.86 -21.59 -29.82
CA ASP A 973 17.08 -22.36 -30.03
C ASP A 973 17.05 -23.01 -31.43
N SER A 974 17.93 -22.58 -32.33
CA SER A 974 17.82 -22.89 -33.77
C SER A 974 18.41 -24.25 -34.19
N LEU A 975 19.09 -24.95 -33.28
CA LEU A 975 19.73 -26.26 -33.53
C LEU A 975 19.07 -27.41 -32.73
N PRO A 976 19.06 -28.64 -33.26
CA PRO A 976 18.46 -29.83 -32.62
C PRO A 976 19.31 -30.41 -31.47
N ILE A 977 19.63 -29.59 -30.47
CA ILE A 977 20.42 -29.98 -29.28
C ILE A 977 19.52 -30.71 -28.27
N LYS A 978 20.06 -31.75 -27.62
CA LYS A 978 19.38 -32.49 -26.54
C LYS A 978 20.18 -32.38 -25.22
N PRO A 979 19.53 -32.06 -24.07
CA PRO A 979 18.12 -31.73 -23.93
C PRO A 979 17.75 -30.40 -24.59
N SER A 980 16.54 -30.37 -25.14
CA SER A 980 15.96 -29.21 -25.83
C SER A 980 15.35 -28.24 -24.82
N HIS A 981 15.62 -26.94 -24.99
CA HIS A 981 14.98 -25.90 -24.19
C HIS A 981 13.68 -25.36 -24.82
N ARG A 982 13.45 -25.63 -26.11
CA ARG A 982 12.34 -25.06 -26.90
C ARG A 982 10.94 -25.29 -26.29
N PRO A 983 10.60 -26.47 -25.72
CA PRO A 983 9.33 -26.64 -25.02
C PRO A 983 9.12 -25.64 -23.86
N LYS A 984 10.19 -25.30 -23.14
CA LYS A 984 10.15 -24.31 -22.06
C LYS A 984 10.12 -22.88 -22.60
N GLN A 985 10.82 -22.59 -23.70
CA GLN A 985 10.76 -21.28 -24.38
C GLN A 985 9.33 -20.95 -24.85
N VAL A 986 8.66 -21.90 -25.53
CA VAL A 986 7.26 -21.75 -25.98
C VAL A 986 6.30 -21.68 -24.80
N SER A 987 6.52 -22.47 -23.74
CA SER A 987 5.71 -22.41 -22.52
C SER A 987 5.80 -21.04 -21.84
N ILE A 988 6.99 -20.45 -21.75
CA ILE A 988 7.18 -19.07 -21.27
C ILE A 988 6.41 -18.11 -22.16
N ALA A 989 6.68 -18.08 -23.48
CA ALA A 989 5.99 -17.17 -24.41
C ALA A 989 4.46 -17.28 -24.33
N THR A 990 3.92 -18.50 -24.16
CA THR A 990 2.48 -18.74 -24.01
C THR A 990 1.93 -18.24 -22.67
N SER A 991 2.67 -18.39 -21.57
CA SER A 991 2.28 -17.76 -20.29
C SER A 991 2.20 -16.23 -20.43
N LEU A 992 3.09 -15.65 -21.24
CA LEU A 992 3.03 -14.22 -21.54
C LEU A 992 1.79 -13.82 -22.35
N LEU A 993 1.23 -14.71 -23.16
CA LEU A 993 -0.01 -14.43 -23.91
C LEU A 993 -1.28 -14.62 -23.08
N ARG A 994 -1.36 -15.68 -22.25
CA ARG A 994 -2.54 -15.99 -21.43
C ARG A 994 -2.87 -14.88 -20.45
N SER A 995 -1.84 -14.39 -19.78
CA SER A 995 -1.71 -13.08 -19.15
C SER A 995 -2.51 -11.91 -19.75
N ALA A 996 -2.44 -11.77 -21.08
CA ALA A 996 -3.01 -10.64 -21.77
C ALA A 996 -4.51 -10.84 -22.07
N GLY A 997 -5.03 -12.05 -21.83
CA GLY A 997 -6.29 -12.56 -22.36
C GLY A 997 -6.17 -13.01 -23.84
N GLN A 998 -5.41 -12.26 -24.63
CA GLN A 998 -5.27 -12.45 -26.08
C GLN A 998 -3.94 -11.88 -26.62
N GLY A 999 -3.45 -12.45 -27.71
CA GLY A 999 -2.19 -12.04 -28.35
C GLY A 999 -1.63 -13.06 -29.34
N LEU A 1000 -0.41 -12.80 -29.81
CA LEU A 1000 0.33 -13.70 -30.70
C LEU A 1000 1.82 -13.79 -30.36
N VAL A 1001 2.42 -14.93 -30.72
CA VAL A 1001 3.87 -15.17 -30.73
C VAL A 1001 4.30 -15.52 -32.15
N ALA A 1002 5.37 -14.88 -32.62
CA ALA A 1002 5.90 -15.05 -33.98
C ALA A 1002 7.41 -14.74 -34.01
N GLY A 1003 8.12 -15.28 -35.00
CA GLY A 1003 9.55 -15.04 -35.19
C GLY A 1003 10.26 -16.26 -35.79
N ASP A 1004 11.55 -16.44 -35.47
CA ASP A 1004 12.26 -17.68 -35.80
C ASP A 1004 11.79 -18.77 -34.81
N PHE A 1005 10.79 -19.50 -35.29
CA PHE A 1005 10.01 -20.48 -34.54
C PHE A 1005 9.72 -21.71 -35.42
N ASN A 1006 10.58 -21.97 -36.40
CA ASN A 1006 10.51 -23.18 -37.21
C ASN A 1006 10.76 -24.45 -36.37
N PRO A 1007 10.10 -25.59 -36.64
CA PRO A 1007 10.40 -26.88 -36.00
C PRO A 1007 11.82 -27.38 -36.31
N VAL A 1008 12.55 -27.86 -35.31
CA VAL A 1008 13.92 -28.39 -35.45
C VAL A 1008 14.08 -29.82 -34.90
N LEU A 1009 13.18 -30.25 -34.01
CA LEU A 1009 13.03 -31.60 -33.48
C LEU A 1009 11.58 -32.09 -33.62
N ASP A 1010 11.36 -33.41 -33.66
CA ASP A 1010 10.01 -34.00 -33.80
C ASP A 1010 9.00 -33.50 -32.75
N GLU A 1011 9.48 -33.16 -31.55
CA GLU A 1011 8.68 -32.64 -30.43
C GLU A 1011 8.09 -31.25 -30.69
N ASP A 1012 8.72 -30.44 -31.57
CA ASP A 1012 8.32 -29.07 -31.91
C ASP A 1012 6.98 -29.02 -32.66
N ASN A 1013 6.68 -30.05 -33.47
CA ASN A 1013 5.54 -30.08 -34.39
C ASN A 1013 4.18 -29.86 -33.71
N GLY A 1014 4.07 -30.16 -32.41
CA GLY A 1014 2.85 -29.96 -31.62
C GLY A 1014 3.00 -28.95 -30.48
N LEU A 1015 4.04 -28.11 -30.45
CA LEU A 1015 4.29 -27.20 -29.31
C LEU A 1015 3.22 -26.12 -29.14
N LEU A 1016 2.65 -25.60 -30.23
CA LEU A 1016 1.56 -24.62 -30.14
C LEU A 1016 0.30 -25.24 -29.49
N GLU A 1017 -0.18 -26.36 -30.04
CA GLU A 1017 -1.36 -27.06 -29.54
C GLU A 1017 -1.21 -27.52 -28.08
N LYS A 1018 -0.05 -28.08 -27.71
CA LYS A 1018 0.25 -28.49 -26.32
C LYS A 1018 0.20 -27.32 -25.33
N ASN A 1019 0.43 -26.09 -25.79
CA ASN A 1019 0.34 -24.88 -24.97
C ASN A 1019 -1.01 -24.15 -25.14
N GLY A 1020 -1.95 -24.70 -25.91
CA GLY A 1020 -3.29 -24.11 -26.13
C GLY A 1020 -3.28 -22.89 -27.06
N LEU A 1021 -2.28 -22.80 -27.95
CA LEU A 1021 -2.22 -21.80 -29.02
C LEU A 1021 -2.72 -22.40 -30.33
N VAL A 1022 -3.35 -21.56 -31.16
CA VAL A 1022 -3.75 -21.91 -32.52
C VAL A 1022 -2.62 -21.57 -33.49
N ASP A 1023 -2.25 -22.51 -34.36
CA ASP A 1023 -1.29 -22.27 -35.45
C ASP A 1023 -2.01 -21.55 -36.61
N ALA A 1024 -1.63 -20.30 -36.86
CA ALA A 1024 -2.27 -19.47 -37.87
C ALA A 1024 -2.05 -19.99 -39.30
N TRP A 1025 -0.92 -20.64 -39.59
CA TRP A 1025 -0.67 -21.24 -40.90
C TRP A 1025 -1.50 -22.50 -41.08
N ALA A 1026 -1.46 -23.43 -40.11
CA ALA A 1026 -2.27 -24.65 -40.18
C ALA A 1026 -3.78 -24.35 -40.27
N THR A 1027 -4.24 -23.24 -39.67
CA THR A 1027 -5.64 -22.80 -39.72
C THR A 1027 -6.04 -22.23 -41.08
N LEU A 1028 -5.20 -21.40 -41.71
CA LEU A 1028 -5.53 -20.70 -42.96
C LEU A 1028 -5.07 -21.44 -44.23
N ARG A 1029 -4.05 -22.28 -44.11
CA ARG A 1029 -3.31 -22.92 -45.22
C ARG A 1029 -3.05 -24.43 -44.95
N PRO A 1030 -4.05 -25.23 -44.51
CA PRO A 1030 -3.83 -26.60 -44.03
C PRO A 1030 -3.24 -27.58 -45.06
N GLU A 1031 -3.42 -27.32 -46.36
CA GLU A 1031 -2.89 -28.16 -47.45
C GLU A 1031 -1.58 -27.62 -48.07
N GLU A 1032 -1.15 -26.40 -47.71
CA GLU A 1032 0.08 -25.80 -48.22
C GLU A 1032 1.19 -26.01 -47.17
N PRO A 1033 2.31 -26.70 -47.49
CA PRO A 1033 3.35 -26.98 -46.50
C PRO A 1033 3.98 -25.69 -45.94
N GLY A 1034 4.12 -24.68 -46.81
CA GLY A 1034 4.87 -23.45 -46.53
C GLY A 1034 6.36 -23.71 -46.27
N PHE A 1035 7.20 -22.71 -46.49
CA PHE A 1035 8.57 -22.73 -45.98
C PHE A 1035 9.09 -21.30 -45.90
N THR A 1036 9.69 -20.97 -44.77
CA THR A 1036 10.47 -19.74 -44.60
C THR A 1036 11.96 -20.00 -44.75
N TRP A 1037 12.46 -21.22 -44.57
CA TRP A 1037 13.89 -21.50 -44.59
C TRP A 1037 14.33 -22.61 -45.56
N GLY A 1038 15.56 -22.48 -46.07
CA GLY A 1038 16.22 -23.48 -46.94
C GLY A 1038 16.12 -23.20 -48.45
N LEU A 1039 16.05 -21.92 -48.84
CA LEU A 1039 15.73 -21.43 -50.20
C LEU A 1039 16.51 -22.07 -51.35
N ASP A 1040 17.80 -22.37 -51.15
CA ASP A 1040 18.69 -22.88 -52.19
C ASP A 1040 18.97 -24.38 -52.09
N GLY A 1041 18.46 -25.05 -51.05
CA GLY A 1041 18.69 -26.46 -50.76
C GLY A 1041 20.14 -26.84 -50.44
N LYS A 1042 21.05 -25.88 -50.22
CA LYS A 1042 22.50 -26.13 -49.97
C LYS A 1042 22.89 -26.07 -48.49
N GLN A 1043 21.95 -25.69 -47.62
CA GLN A 1043 22.20 -25.51 -46.19
C GLN A 1043 22.36 -26.84 -45.42
N PRO A 1044 23.08 -26.86 -44.28
CA PRO A 1044 23.45 -28.09 -43.57
C PRO A 1044 22.33 -28.73 -42.71
N PHE A 1045 21.13 -28.13 -42.63
CA PHE A 1045 19.97 -28.68 -41.93
C PHE A 1045 18.81 -28.93 -42.92
N PRO A 1046 17.74 -29.68 -42.56
CA PRO A 1046 16.70 -30.08 -43.50
C PRO A 1046 16.06 -28.87 -44.23
N PRO A 1047 16.08 -28.83 -45.57
CA PRO A 1047 15.46 -27.75 -46.31
C PRO A 1047 13.93 -27.80 -46.19
N ASN A 1048 13.28 -26.65 -46.38
CA ASN A 1048 11.83 -26.44 -46.30
C ASN A 1048 11.26 -26.50 -44.87
N ARG A 1049 11.79 -25.68 -43.96
CA ARG A 1049 11.16 -25.43 -42.65
C ARG A 1049 10.28 -24.17 -42.71
N LEU A 1050 9.21 -24.14 -41.92
CA LEU A 1050 8.25 -23.03 -41.83
C LEU A 1050 8.22 -22.47 -40.40
N ASP A 1051 8.46 -21.17 -40.27
CA ASP A 1051 8.27 -20.44 -39.02
C ASP A 1051 6.80 -20.37 -38.60
N LYS A 1052 6.57 -20.41 -37.29
CA LYS A 1052 5.24 -20.53 -36.72
C LYS A 1052 4.73 -19.21 -36.15
N ILE A 1053 3.44 -18.96 -36.35
CA ILE A 1053 2.69 -17.88 -35.71
C ILE A 1053 1.62 -18.54 -34.84
N GLY A 1054 1.80 -18.48 -33.53
CA GLY A 1054 0.85 -18.99 -32.54
C GLY A 1054 -0.03 -17.87 -32.01
N ILE A 1055 -1.35 -18.06 -31.99
CA ILE A 1055 -2.31 -17.05 -31.51
C ILE A 1055 -3.17 -17.55 -30.35
N LEU A 1056 -3.61 -16.62 -29.51
CA LEU A 1056 -4.56 -16.80 -28.43
C LEU A 1056 -5.60 -15.69 -28.50
N GLY A 1057 -6.90 -16.02 -28.50
CA GLY A 1057 -7.98 -15.02 -28.43
C GLY A 1057 -8.03 -14.01 -29.60
N LEU A 1058 -7.42 -14.33 -30.75
CA LEU A 1058 -7.41 -13.49 -31.94
C LEU A 1058 -8.02 -14.22 -33.15
N ARG A 1059 -8.52 -13.45 -34.11
CA ARG A 1059 -9.03 -13.94 -35.39
C ARG A 1059 -7.97 -13.82 -36.48
N SER A 1060 -7.77 -14.90 -37.24
CA SER A 1060 -6.92 -14.92 -38.43
C SER A 1060 -7.70 -14.51 -39.69
N TYR A 1061 -7.09 -13.70 -40.57
CA TYR A 1061 -7.70 -13.27 -41.82
C TYR A 1061 -6.95 -13.75 -43.08
N ASP A 1062 -5.62 -13.65 -43.10
CA ASP A 1062 -4.78 -14.15 -44.22
C ASP A 1062 -3.35 -14.39 -43.73
N ILE A 1063 -2.63 -15.31 -44.38
CA ILE A 1063 -1.21 -15.58 -44.17
C ILE A 1063 -0.54 -16.00 -45.48
N LYS A 1064 0.64 -15.47 -45.74
CA LYS A 1064 1.44 -15.75 -46.95
C LYS A 1064 2.94 -15.55 -46.70
N THR A 1065 3.78 -16.22 -47.48
CA THR A 1065 5.23 -15.98 -47.53
C THR A 1065 5.57 -14.79 -48.44
N LEU A 1066 6.74 -14.19 -48.22
CA LEU A 1066 7.34 -13.16 -49.08
C LEU A 1066 8.78 -13.58 -49.43
N GLU A 1067 9.06 -13.77 -50.72
CA GLU A 1067 10.37 -14.23 -51.21
C GLU A 1067 11.43 -13.12 -51.17
N PRO A 1068 12.64 -13.37 -50.60
CA PRO A 1068 13.76 -12.47 -50.75
C PRO A 1068 14.25 -12.49 -52.20
N LYS A 1069 14.76 -11.36 -52.68
CA LYS A 1069 15.23 -11.20 -54.06
C LYS A 1069 16.75 -11.05 -54.12
N PRO A 1070 17.38 -11.19 -55.30
CA PRO A 1070 18.79 -10.84 -55.49
C PRO A 1070 19.05 -9.34 -55.30
N ILE A 1071 20.23 -9.00 -54.81
CA ILE A 1071 20.68 -7.60 -54.60
C ILE A 1071 20.65 -6.82 -55.93
N SER A 1072 20.16 -5.58 -55.92
CA SER A 1072 20.07 -4.75 -57.13
C SER A 1072 21.44 -4.47 -57.75
N GLY A 1073 21.55 -4.74 -59.06
CA GLY A 1073 22.69 -4.34 -59.90
C GLY A 1073 23.84 -5.35 -60.02
N SER A 1074 23.61 -6.64 -59.78
CA SER A 1074 24.62 -7.71 -59.87
C SER A 1074 24.14 -8.95 -60.67
N SER A 1075 25.05 -9.90 -60.89
CA SER A 1075 24.89 -11.10 -61.73
C SER A 1075 24.19 -12.27 -61.02
N ASP A 1076 23.74 -13.27 -61.80
CA ASP A 1076 22.94 -14.44 -61.36
C ASP A 1076 23.55 -15.34 -60.24
N ASP A 1077 24.80 -15.11 -59.83
CA ASP A 1077 25.49 -15.81 -58.73
C ASP A 1077 25.51 -15.03 -57.39
N GLU A 1078 24.86 -13.86 -57.28
CA GLU A 1078 24.91 -13.03 -56.06
C GLU A 1078 23.89 -13.41 -54.95
N PRO A 1079 24.20 -13.10 -53.67
CA PRO A 1079 23.37 -13.49 -52.54
C PRO A 1079 22.02 -12.76 -52.52
N LEU A 1080 21.01 -13.47 -52.04
CA LEU A 1080 19.68 -12.92 -51.75
C LEU A 1080 19.73 -11.89 -50.60
N TRP A 1081 18.69 -11.06 -50.48
CA TRP A 1081 18.58 -10.06 -49.40
C TRP A 1081 18.48 -10.69 -48.01
N SER A 1082 17.84 -11.86 -47.92
CA SER A 1082 17.79 -12.76 -46.76
C SER A 1082 17.87 -14.21 -47.27
N ASP A 1083 18.32 -15.14 -46.44
CA ASP A 1083 18.24 -16.59 -46.68
C ASP A 1083 16.88 -17.20 -46.25
N HIS A 1084 15.97 -16.37 -45.74
CA HIS A 1084 14.61 -16.72 -45.35
C HIS A 1084 13.54 -15.96 -46.14
N HIS A 1085 12.36 -16.57 -46.33
CA HIS A 1085 11.12 -15.83 -46.61
C HIS A 1085 10.65 -15.07 -45.37
N ALA A 1086 10.03 -13.91 -45.57
CA ALA A 1086 9.18 -13.33 -44.53
C ALA A 1086 7.83 -14.06 -44.47
N LEU A 1087 7.13 -13.96 -43.35
CA LEU A 1087 5.69 -14.21 -43.27
C LEU A 1087 4.93 -12.89 -43.11
N ILE A 1088 3.87 -12.72 -43.90
CA ILE A 1088 2.90 -11.64 -43.76
C ILE A 1088 1.61 -12.25 -43.23
N TYR A 1089 1.13 -11.77 -42.09
CA TYR A 1089 -0.04 -12.29 -41.38
C TYR A 1089 -1.02 -11.16 -41.04
N ALA A 1090 -2.29 -11.34 -41.42
CA ALA A 1090 -3.38 -10.41 -41.13
C ALA A 1090 -4.30 -10.99 -40.05
N PHE A 1091 -4.60 -10.20 -39.02
CA PHE A 1091 -5.39 -10.62 -37.85
C PHE A 1091 -6.24 -9.48 -37.27
N GLY A 1092 -7.09 -9.79 -36.30
CA GLY A 1092 -7.90 -8.83 -35.54
C GLY A 1092 -8.58 -9.46 -34.32
N LEU A 1093 -9.55 -8.75 -33.75
CA LEU A 1093 -10.34 -9.23 -32.61
C LEU A 1093 -11.37 -10.30 -33.06
N VAL A 1094 -11.89 -11.08 -32.11
CA VAL A 1094 -12.80 -12.21 -32.39
C VAL A 1094 -14.26 -11.78 -32.61
N ASN A 1095 -14.67 -10.63 -32.05
CA ASN A 1095 -16.07 -10.19 -31.97
C ASN A 1095 -16.49 -9.23 -33.11
N GLU A 1096 -16.07 -9.51 -34.35
CA GLU A 1096 -16.38 -8.69 -35.55
C GLU A 1096 -17.02 -9.47 -36.71
#